data_AF-A0AAU7MMD2-F1
#
_entry.id   AF-A0AAU7MMD2-F1
#
_cell.length_a   1.000
_cell.length_b   1.000
_cell.length_c   1.000
_cell.angle_alpha   90.00
_cell.angle_beta   90.00
_cell.angle_gamma   90.00
#
_symmetry.space_group_name_H-M   'P 1'
#
loop_
_entity.id
_entity.type
_entity.pdbx_description
1 polymer ?
#
loop_
_entity_poly.entity_id
_entity_poly.type
_entity_poly.pdbx_seq_one_letter_code
_entity_poly.pdbx_strand_id
1 'polypeptide(L)'
;MITSFRALPVFFTGALLWLTMVSPAQAEDVQPERAKDLRYGWVLYEYHQGNAFEALTQLAVAREQGGIEGHGDHPALVEGGLMLSWGMTREASRLFTQLLGDEGSGSTLSPDVRNQAWFYLGKVFYLEGDYELASENLGRVDGDTLAEANHDLFREWIYLQARLAMMSSRFGDESGLASLRAQLEDTDIWSLYLRYNSAVSALAAGEAVAAESELQKLIAIIEQSIDVAEPEDEREGLLGRARLSLARLYLRDNRFDMALEVLGNIPLDGVFADQALFDYAVAAAGQGRPERALDALDTLANRDLFLPWRQQVPFARAYVLEQMNRPKSALPAFQKAADHYQARIEELDGIRDRLSEESLMAQLDFSRDSDGILTDSYGRLRVEPTDFGMAEVLASETFQQALAELNELYRMQSFIAERQSRFESFRIMLQTREQQRQVRIAQTRRELENQQADQWQKLHQAFRDKISAAVSEEDAGFFMTTKQKALRDKLDEVEETLAGLPDDATTASQRATYQRMRAYFDWWIADDYGVNRWAAQKQLRELDSEMERFQVQRQPVEALMADDSRHAELARRIAASERELANLGAEVADALGNARRALVRQVDNMLAAQQEELNGYLVASRHAQARLADQLFRASQSAGVADE
;
A
#
# COMPACT_ATOMS: atom_id res chain seq x y z
N MET A 1 15.52 -2.37 -49.69
CA MET A 1 14.05 -2.29 -49.76
C MET A 1 13.53 -2.50 -48.35
N ILE A 2 13.65 -1.54 -47.45
CA ILE A 2 12.64 -0.49 -47.17
C ILE A 2 11.22 -1.04 -47.32
N THR A 3 10.68 -1.58 -46.23
CA THR A 3 9.24 -1.63 -45.98
C THR A 3 9.01 -1.11 -44.57
N SER A 4 8.01 -0.25 -44.49
CA SER A 4 7.84 0.83 -43.53
C SER A 4 7.14 0.32 -42.28
N PHE A 5 7.72 0.61 -41.11
CA PHE A 5 7.02 0.59 -39.83
C PHE A 5 5.92 1.67 -39.85
N ARG A 6 4.65 1.26 -39.80
CA ARG A 6 3.55 2.16 -39.43
C ARG A 6 3.40 2.11 -37.92
N ALA A 7 3.79 3.19 -37.25
CA ALA A 7 3.45 3.46 -35.87
C ALA A 7 1.94 3.73 -35.77
N LEU A 8 1.24 2.95 -34.97
CA LEU A 8 -0.09 3.26 -34.45
C LEU A 8 0.10 4.10 -33.18
N PRO A 9 -0.52 5.29 -33.05
CA PRO A 9 -0.45 6.08 -31.83
C PRO A 9 -1.34 5.41 -30.77
N VAL A 10 -0.72 4.99 -29.68
CA VAL A 10 -1.41 4.58 -28.45
C VAL A 10 -1.80 5.87 -27.73
N PHE A 11 -3.09 6.21 -27.72
CA PHE A 11 -3.61 7.27 -26.87
C PHE A 11 -3.75 6.72 -25.45
N PHE A 12 -2.86 7.14 -24.57
CA PHE A 12 -2.97 6.96 -23.12
C PHE A 12 -3.90 8.05 -22.57
N THR A 13 -5.14 7.71 -22.24
CA THR A 13 -6.01 8.52 -21.38
C THR A 13 -5.88 8.03 -19.94
N GLY A 14 -4.78 8.42 -19.29
CA GLY A 14 -4.58 8.25 -17.85
C GLY A 14 -4.94 9.55 -17.13
N ALA A 15 -6.02 9.54 -16.35
CA ALA A 15 -6.40 10.65 -15.48
C ALA A 15 -5.39 10.79 -14.33
N LEU A 16 -4.31 11.53 -14.57
CA LEU A 16 -3.43 12.05 -13.54
C LEU A 16 -4.11 13.24 -12.85
N LEU A 17 -4.02 13.28 -11.51
CA LEU A 17 -4.17 14.49 -10.71
C LEU A 17 -3.22 15.57 -11.27
N TRP A 18 -3.73 16.38 -12.19
CA TRP A 18 -3.04 17.54 -12.72
C TRP A 18 -3.18 18.67 -11.69
N LEU A 19 -2.05 19.11 -11.15
CA LEU A 19 -1.93 20.49 -10.68
C LEU A 19 -2.02 21.39 -11.93
N THR A 20 -3.19 21.95 -12.21
CA THR A 20 -3.35 23.02 -13.22
C THR A 20 -3.22 24.39 -12.57
N MET A 21 -2.22 25.16 -12.99
CA MET A 21 -2.37 26.62 -13.10
C MET A 21 -2.58 26.97 -14.58
N VAL A 22 -3.68 27.70 -14.84
CA VAL A 22 -4.12 28.34 -16.10
C VAL A 22 -3.03 29.32 -16.60
N SER A 23 -2.66 29.52 -17.88
CA SER A 23 -3.37 29.66 -19.17
C SER A 23 -2.36 29.56 -20.36
N PRO A 24 -2.78 29.54 -21.65
CA PRO A 24 -1.99 29.06 -22.78
C PRO A 24 -1.07 30.13 -23.37
N ALA A 25 0.23 29.90 -23.30
CA ALA A 25 1.21 30.53 -24.18
C ALA A 25 2.32 29.51 -24.43
N GLN A 26 2.55 29.19 -25.71
CA GLN A 26 3.70 28.46 -26.27
C GLN A 26 4.50 27.61 -25.26
N ALA A 27 4.26 26.30 -25.24
CA ALA A 27 4.96 25.34 -24.39
C ALA A 27 6.48 25.36 -24.63
N GLU A 28 7.19 26.20 -23.89
CA GLU A 28 8.44 25.79 -23.25
C GLU A 28 8.07 24.67 -22.28
N ASP A 29 8.72 23.51 -22.38
CA ASP A 29 8.64 22.46 -21.37
C ASP A 29 8.89 23.10 -19.99
N VAL A 30 7.83 23.25 -19.20
CA VAL A 30 7.94 23.69 -17.81
C VAL A 30 8.73 22.61 -17.11
N GLN A 31 10.02 22.88 -16.84
CA GLN A 31 10.82 21.95 -16.07
C GLN A 31 10.11 21.70 -14.73
N PRO A 32 10.00 20.44 -14.28
CA PRO A 32 9.35 20.13 -13.01
C PRO A 32 9.98 20.98 -11.91
N GLU A 33 9.14 21.75 -11.21
CA GLU A 33 9.60 22.62 -10.13
C GLU A 33 10.27 21.73 -9.08
N ARG A 34 11.56 21.98 -8.81
CA ARG A 34 12.34 21.14 -7.89
C ARG A 34 11.65 21.17 -6.53
N ALA A 35 11.24 20.00 -6.03
CA ALA A 35 10.60 19.90 -4.72
C ALA A 35 11.46 20.63 -3.66
N LYS A 36 10.83 21.57 -2.94
CA LYS A 36 11.49 22.38 -1.89
C LYS A 36 12.09 21.52 -0.77
N ASP A 37 11.60 20.29 -0.62
CA ASP A 37 12.09 19.28 0.29
C ASP A 37 12.42 18.02 -0.53
N LEU A 38 13.67 17.56 -0.44
CA LEU A 38 14.15 16.38 -1.15
C LEU A 38 13.40 15.11 -0.74
N ARG A 39 12.94 15.03 0.51
CA ARG A 39 12.17 13.88 1.02
C ARG A 39 10.85 13.76 0.26
N TYR A 40 10.17 14.88 0.05
CA TYR A 40 8.93 14.91 -0.73
C TYR A 40 9.19 14.64 -2.21
N GLY A 41 10.30 15.14 -2.76
CA GLY A 41 10.71 14.80 -4.12
C GLY A 41 10.87 13.29 -4.34
N TRP A 42 11.42 12.57 -3.36
CA TRP A 42 11.50 11.10 -3.41
C TRP A 42 10.12 10.45 -3.36
N VAL A 43 9.24 10.92 -2.46
CA VAL A 43 7.85 10.42 -2.38
C VAL A 43 7.15 10.56 -3.73
N LEU A 44 7.26 11.73 -4.38
CA LEU A 44 6.67 11.96 -5.69
C LEU A 44 7.28 11.07 -6.78
N TYR A 45 8.58 10.82 -6.73
CA TYR A 45 9.26 9.89 -7.65
C TYR A 45 8.69 8.47 -7.56
N GLU A 46 8.50 7.94 -6.34
CA GLU A 46 7.88 6.63 -6.14
C GLU A 46 6.40 6.62 -6.53
N TYR A 47 5.65 7.67 -6.15
CA TYR A 47 4.25 7.85 -6.53
C TYR A 47 4.06 7.81 -8.05
N HIS A 48 4.88 8.53 -8.81
CA HIS A 48 4.79 8.57 -10.27
C HIS A 48 5.22 7.26 -10.95
N GLN A 49 5.95 6.39 -10.27
CA GLN A 49 6.24 5.02 -10.74
C GLN A 49 5.17 4.01 -10.34
N GLY A 50 4.15 4.41 -9.56
CA GLY A 50 3.15 3.49 -9.04
C GLY A 50 3.60 2.69 -7.82
N ASN A 51 4.74 3.04 -7.21
CA ASN A 51 5.29 2.38 -6.03
C ASN A 51 4.64 2.93 -4.75
N ALA A 52 3.35 2.64 -4.57
CA ALA A 52 2.56 3.30 -3.55
C ALA A 52 3.03 3.00 -2.12
N PHE A 53 3.42 1.76 -1.84
CA PHE A 53 3.91 1.37 -0.52
C PHE A 53 5.27 1.93 -0.17
N GLU A 54 6.18 2.01 -1.15
CA GLU A 54 7.47 2.67 -0.99
C GLU A 54 7.26 4.16 -0.70
N ALA A 55 6.37 4.83 -1.44
CA ALA A 55 6.03 6.22 -1.22
C ALA A 55 5.44 6.47 0.19
N LEU A 56 4.49 5.62 0.63
CA LEU A 56 3.93 5.65 1.98
C LEU A 56 4.99 5.42 3.05
N THR A 57 5.91 4.48 2.82
CA THR A 57 7.03 4.22 3.73
C THR A 57 7.94 5.44 3.86
N GLN A 58 8.23 6.12 2.74
CA GLN A 58 9.06 7.34 2.76
C GLN A 58 8.36 8.51 3.45
N LEU A 59 7.03 8.65 3.29
CA LEU A 59 6.23 9.62 4.04
C LEU A 59 6.26 9.33 5.55
N ALA A 60 6.11 8.06 5.95
CA ALA A 60 6.19 7.65 7.35
C ALA A 60 7.59 7.94 7.94
N VAL A 61 8.66 7.64 7.20
CA VAL A 61 10.03 7.96 7.61
C VAL A 61 10.24 9.47 7.71
N ALA A 62 9.74 10.25 6.75
CA ALA A 62 9.85 11.70 6.78
C ALA A 62 9.16 12.29 8.02
N ARG A 63 7.98 11.76 8.41
CA ARG A 63 7.26 12.14 9.63
C ARG A 63 8.09 11.92 10.89
N GLU A 64 8.73 10.77 11.01
CA GLU A 64 9.66 10.46 12.13
C GLU A 64 10.92 11.34 12.12
N GLN A 65 11.29 11.91 10.96
CA GLN A 65 12.44 12.80 10.77
C GLN A 65 12.07 14.30 10.79
N GLY A 66 10.92 14.66 11.37
CA GLY A 66 10.49 16.06 11.52
C GLY A 66 9.52 16.57 10.46
N GLY A 67 8.99 15.70 9.60
CA GLY A 67 7.97 16.03 8.60
C GLY A 67 8.52 16.60 7.30
N ILE A 68 7.62 16.93 6.37
CA ILE A 68 7.94 17.57 5.08
C ILE A 68 7.72 19.07 5.20
N GLU A 69 8.68 19.87 4.76
CA GLU A 69 8.63 21.34 4.87
C GLU A 69 8.34 22.01 3.53
N GLY A 70 7.63 23.15 3.57
CA GLY A 70 7.47 24.03 2.40
C GLY A 70 6.41 23.63 1.37
N HIS A 71 5.60 22.59 1.65
CA HIS A 71 4.56 22.07 0.74
C HIS A 71 3.13 22.17 1.29
N GLY A 72 2.93 22.73 2.47
CA GLY A 72 1.61 22.83 3.12
C GLY A 72 0.99 21.44 3.30
N ASP A 73 -0.28 21.30 2.94
CA ASP A 73 -1.08 20.08 3.11
C ASP A 73 -0.94 19.06 1.96
N HIS A 74 -0.25 19.40 0.88
CA HIS A 74 -0.10 18.51 -0.28
C HIS A 74 0.52 17.15 0.06
N PRO A 75 1.54 17.03 0.94
CA PRO A 75 2.07 15.73 1.29
C PRO A 75 1.04 14.81 1.97
N ALA A 76 0.16 15.37 2.81
CA ALA A 76 -0.91 14.60 3.45
C ALA A 76 -2.01 14.22 2.44
N LEU A 77 -2.28 15.08 1.45
CA LEU A 77 -3.18 14.74 0.34
C LEU A 77 -2.63 13.57 -0.48
N VAL A 78 -1.35 13.63 -0.86
CA VAL A 78 -0.67 12.56 -1.60
C VAL A 78 -0.65 11.28 -0.77
N GLU A 79 -0.38 11.37 0.53
CA GLU A 79 -0.47 10.24 1.44
C GLU A 79 -1.85 9.57 1.41
N GLY A 80 -2.94 10.36 1.48
CA GLY A 80 -4.29 9.82 1.40
C GLY A 80 -4.60 9.17 0.05
N GLY A 81 -4.16 9.76 -1.06
CA GLY A 81 -4.31 9.16 -2.40
C GLY A 81 -3.54 7.84 -2.54
N LEU A 82 -2.32 7.79 -2.02
CA LEU A 82 -1.50 6.58 -1.96
C LEU A 82 -2.14 5.48 -1.09
N MET A 83 -2.70 5.86 0.06
CA MET A 83 -3.46 4.94 0.91
C MET A 83 -4.66 4.36 0.18
N LEU A 84 -5.41 5.17 -0.59
CA LEU A 84 -6.53 4.68 -1.41
C LEU A 84 -6.04 3.69 -2.48
N SER A 85 -4.99 4.02 -3.23
CA SER A 85 -4.48 3.12 -4.28
C SER A 85 -3.95 1.80 -3.72
N TRP A 86 -3.49 1.79 -2.47
CA TRP A 86 -3.00 0.60 -1.78
C TRP A 86 -4.11 -0.19 -1.06
N GLY A 87 -5.35 0.31 -1.01
CA GLY A 87 -6.47 -0.34 -0.33
C GLY A 87 -6.60 -0.03 1.17
N MET A 88 -5.90 0.98 1.69
CA MET A 88 -6.03 1.47 3.07
C MET A 88 -7.16 2.51 3.20
N THR A 89 -8.36 2.15 2.75
CA THR A 89 -9.44 3.12 2.52
C THR A 89 -9.98 3.77 3.80
N ARG A 90 -10.00 3.03 4.91
CA ARG A 90 -10.39 3.56 6.22
C ARG A 90 -9.37 4.54 6.78
N GLU A 91 -8.08 4.25 6.64
CA GLU A 91 -6.99 5.14 7.03
C GLU A 91 -7.00 6.40 6.17
N ALA A 92 -7.15 6.25 4.85
CA ALA A 92 -7.27 7.37 3.91
C ALA A 92 -8.46 8.27 4.27
N SER A 93 -9.63 7.68 4.55
CA SER A 93 -10.82 8.43 4.96
C SER A 93 -10.61 9.23 6.24
N ARG A 94 -9.97 8.63 7.25
CA ARG A 94 -9.61 9.34 8.50
C ARG A 94 -8.66 10.50 8.22
N LEU A 95 -7.63 10.27 7.40
CA LEU A 95 -6.66 11.30 7.02
C LEU A 95 -7.32 12.44 6.25
N PHE A 96 -8.13 12.15 5.24
CA PHE A 96 -8.86 13.16 4.48
C PHE A 96 -9.86 13.92 5.33
N THR A 97 -10.59 13.26 6.22
CA THR A 97 -11.50 13.95 7.15
C THR A 97 -10.76 14.92 8.05
N GLN A 98 -9.60 14.53 8.57
CA GLN A 98 -8.76 15.42 9.36
C GLN A 98 -8.16 16.57 8.53
N LEU A 99 -7.74 16.29 7.29
CA LEU A 99 -7.05 17.23 6.40
C LEU A 99 -8.01 18.29 5.83
N LEU A 100 -9.16 17.84 5.34
CA LEU A 100 -10.12 18.65 4.61
C LEU A 100 -11.07 19.37 5.58
N GLY A 101 -11.35 18.80 6.76
CA GLY A 101 -12.31 19.31 7.73
C GLY A 101 -13.76 19.25 7.21
N ASP A 102 -14.75 19.36 8.10
CA ASP A 102 -16.17 19.27 7.71
C ASP A 102 -16.63 20.47 6.85
N GLU A 103 -15.99 21.64 6.98
CA GLU A 103 -16.32 22.86 6.21
C GLU A 103 -15.14 23.40 5.35
N GLY A 104 -14.01 22.69 5.24
CA GLY A 104 -12.85 23.19 4.45
C GLY A 104 -12.05 24.32 5.11
N SER A 105 -12.49 24.86 6.26
CA SER A 105 -11.89 26.03 6.92
C SER A 105 -10.69 25.62 7.79
N GLY A 106 -9.54 25.38 7.17
CA GLY A 106 -8.32 25.02 7.88
C GLY A 106 -7.22 24.43 7.00
N SER A 107 -7.58 23.98 5.80
CA SER A 107 -6.62 23.46 4.83
C SER A 107 -6.01 24.56 3.97
N THR A 108 -4.72 24.41 3.69
CA THR A 108 -3.96 25.16 2.67
C THR A 108 -4.24 24.71 1.24
N LEU A 109 -5.02 23.63 1.05
CA LEU A 109 -5.45 23.15 -0.27
C LEU A 109 -6.51 24.07 -0.87
N SER A 110 -6.50 24.23 -2.19
CA SER A 110 -7.51 24.98 -2.92
C SER A 110 -8.86 24.24 -2.96
N PRO A 111 -10.00 24.94 -3.12
CA PRO A 111 -11.34 24.32 -3.10
C PRO A 111 -11.54 23.19 -4.12
N ASP A 112 -10.98 23.35 -5.31
CA ASP A 112 -10.98 22.36 -6.40
C ASP A 112 -10.28 21.06 -5.99
N VAL A 113 -9.09 21.15 -5.37
CA VAL A 113 -8.34 19.99 -4.89
C VAL A 113 -9.08 19.26 -3.78
N ARG A 114 -9.70 20.01 -2.85
CA ARG A 114 -10.52 19.42 -1.78
C ARG A 114 -11.73 18.68 -2.34
N ASN A 115 -12.41 19.26 -3.33
CA ASN A 115 -13.54 18.63 -4.01
C ASN A 115 -13.15 17.33 -4.70
N GLN A 116 -12.02 17.32 -5.43
CA GLN A 116 -11.53 16.10 -6.07
C GLN A 116 -11.20 15.02 -5.03
N ALA A 117 -10.59 15.38 -3.90
CA ALA A 117 -10.31 14.44 -2.82
C ALA A 117 -11.60 13.79 -2.27
N TRP A 118 -12.64 14.59 -2.01
CA TRP A 118 -13.95 14.07 -1.59
C TRP A 118 -14.60 13.18 -2.65
N PHE A 119 -14.54 13.59 -3.92
CA PHE A 119 -15.04 12.80 -5.04
C PHE A 119 -14.38 11.43 -5.11
N TYR A 120 -13.04 11.36 -5.13
CA TYR A 120 -12.32 10.10 -5.25
C TYR A 120 -12.50 9.21 -4.01
N LEU A 121 -12.52 9.80 -2.81
CA LEU A 121 -12.81 9.04 -1.59
C LEU A 121 -14.20 8.39 -1.65
N GLY A 122 -15.21 9.17 -2.06
CA GLY A 122 -16.57 8.67 -2.25
C GLY A 122 -16.69 7.61 -3.35
N LYS A 123 -15.97 7.79 -4.46
CA LYS A 123 -15.90 6.80 -5.56
C LYS A 123 -15.27 5.49 -5.10
N VAL A 124 -14.18 5.53 -4.35
CA VAL A 124 -13.54 4.31 -3.83
C VAL A 124 -14.51 3.54 -2.93
N PHE A 125 -15.17 4.21 -1.98
CA PHE A 125 -16.17 3.55 -1.14
C PHE A 125 -17.36 3.00 -1.93
N TYR A 126 -17.78 3.70 -3.00
CA TYR A 126 -18.82 3.19 -3.90
C TYR A 126 -18.39 1.88 -4.56
N LEU A 127 -17.14 1.79 -5.03
CA LEU A 127 -16.59 0.59 -5.65
C LEU A 127 -16.44 -0.56 -4.64
N GLU A 128 -16.08 -0.28 -3.39
CA GLU A 128 -16.03 -1.25 -2.29
C GLU A 128 -17.41 -1.72 -1.80
N GLY A 129 -18.49 -1.05 -2.23
CA GLY A 129 -19.86 -1.33 -1.81
C GLY A 129 -20.24 -0.73 -0.45
N ASP A 130 -19.39 0.09 0.15
CA ASP A 130 -19.74 0.89 1.34
C ASP A 130 -20.52 2.14 0.91
N TYR A 131 -21.79 1.92 0.54
CA TYR A 131 -22.65 2.96 -0.01
C TYR A 131 -22.97 4.08 1.00
N GLU A 132 -22.87 3.80 2.29
CA GLU A 132 -23.02 4.82 3.33
C GLU A 132 -21.88 5.83 3.31
N LEU A 133 -20.63 5.35 3.38
CA LEU A 133 -19.47 6.23 3.30
C LEU A 133 -19.36 6.86 1.92
N ALA A 134 -19.74 6.16 0.85
CA ALA A 134 -19.79 6.74 -0.49
C ALA A 134 -20.73 7.95 -0.55
N SER A 135 -21.97 7.79 -0.05
CA SER A 135 -22.98 8.85 -0.03
C SER A 135 -22.53 10.04 0.83
N GLU A 136 -21.95 9.77 2.00
CA GLU A 136 -21.43 10.81 2.88
C GLU A 136 -20.34 11.64 2.20
N ASN A 137 -19.33 10.99 1.63
CA ASN A 137 -18.18 11.69 1.03
C ASN A 137 -18.55 12.39 -0.28
N LEU A 138 -19.35 11.76 -1.15
CA LEU A 138 -19.82 12.41 -2.37
C LEU A 138 -20.76 13.58 -2.08
N GLY A 139 -21.46 13.58 -0.93
CA GLY A 139 -22.30 14.70 -0.48
C GLY A 139 -21.51 15.92 0.02
N ARG A 140 -20.21 15.76 0.29
CA ARG A 140 -19.30 16.87 0.68
C ARG A 140 -18.72 17.61 -0.54
N VAL A 141 -18.92 17.09 -1.74
CA VAL A 141 -18.45 17.70 -2.99
C VAL A 141 -19.34 18.89 -3.33
N ASP A 142 -18.73 20.05 -3.56
CA ASP A 142 -19.40 21.21 -4.14
C ASP A 142 -19.46 21.08 -5.67
N GLY A 143 -20.66 20.77 -6.17
CA GLY A 143 -20.91 20.54 -7.59
C GLY A 143 -20.59 21.74 -8.49
N ASP A 144 -20.82 22.97 -8.04
CA ASP A 144 -20.57 24.18 -8.84
C ASP A 144 -19.06 24.34 -9.06
N THR A 145 -18.30 24.25 -7.96
CA THR A 145 -16.82 24.32 -8.01
C THR A 145 -16.25 23.15 -8.84
N LEU A 146 -16.81 21.93 -8.72
CA LEU A 146 -16.35 20.78 -9.50
C LEU A 146 -16.66 20.94 -11.00
N ALA A 147 -17.83 21.47 -11.36
CA ALA A 147 -18.22 21.70 -12.76
C ALA A 147 -17.28 22.70 -13.46
N GLU A 148 -16.88 23.76 -12.75
CA GLU A 148 -15.93 24.75 -13.28
C GLU A 148 -14.50 24.19 -13.40
N ALA A 149 -14.06 23.39 -12.42
CA ALA A 149 -12.69 22.88 -12.36
C ALA A 149 -12.46 21.67 -13.28
N ASN A 150 -13.40 20.72 -13.32
CA ASN A 150 -13.30 19.51 -14.11
C ASN A 150 -14.70 18.97 -14.46
N HIS A 151 -15.17 19.34 -15.65
CA HIS A 151 -16.51 18.97 -16.11
C HIS A 151 -16.70 17.45 -16.27
N ASP A 152 -15.66 16.68 -16.57
CA ASP A 152 -15.77 15.22 -16.71
C ASP A 152 -16.03 14.55 -15.34
N LEU A 153 -15.29 14.96 -14.30
CA LEU A 153 -15.52 14.48 -12.93
C LEU A 153 -16.88 14.93 -12.40
N PHE A 154 -17.35 16.11 -12.78
CA PHE A 154 -18.69 16.58 -12.42
C PHE A 154 -19.78 15.67 -12.99
N ARG A 155 -19.68 15.27 -14.27
CA ARG A 155 -20.66 14.35 -14.89
C ARG A 155 -20.65 12.98 -14.20
N GLU A 156 -19.47 12.45 -13.89
CA GLU A 156 -19.35 11.21 -13.12
C GLU A 156 -19.87 11.33 -11.69
N TRP A 157 -19.64 12.48 -11.02
CA TRP A 157 -20.16 12.74 -9.68
C TRP A 157 -21.68 12.72 -9.65
N ILE A 158 -22.34 13.36 -10.63
CA ILE A 158 -23.78 13.29 -10.79
C ILE A 158 -24.24 11.85 -10.97
N TYR A 159 -23.55 11.08 -11.82
CA TYR A 159 -23.85 9.66 -12.02
C TYR A 159 -23.83 8.87 -10.72
N LEU A 160 -22.76 9.00 -9.92
CA LEU A 160 -22.61 8.27 -8.65
C LEU A 160 -23.66 8.70 -7.62
N GLN A 161 -23.95 10.00 -7.50
CA GLN A 161 -25.03 10.53 -6.65
C GLN A 161 -26.39 9.95 -7.04
N ALA A 162 -26.71 9.97 -8.34
CA ALA A 162 -27.96 9.44 -8.88
C ALA A 162 -28.07 7.92 -8.65
N ARG A 163 -26.98 7.18 -8.84
CA ARG A 163 -26.92 5.73 -8.56
C ARG A 163 -27.23 5.42 -7.10
N LEU A 164 -26.64 6.16 -6.17
CA LEU A 164 -26.90 5.99 -4.73
C LEU A 164 -28.37 6.30 -4.39
N ALA A 165 -28.91 7.41 -4.90
CA ALA A 165 -30.32 7.77 -4.71
C ALA A 165 -31.29 6.69 -5.25
N MET A 166 -30.95 6.04 -6.37
CA MET A 166 -31.74 4.95 -6.94
C MET A 166 -31.69 3.66 -6.11
N MET A 167 -30.61 3.40 -5.36
CA MET A 167 -30.48 2.20 -4.54
C MET A 167 -31.35 2.25 -3.29
N SER A 168 -31.53 3.44 -2.71
CA SER A 168 -32.29 3.60 -1.47
C SER A 168 -32.74 5.04 -1.28
N SER A 169 -33.98 5.21 -0.80
CA SER A 169 -34.53 6.51 -0.41
C SER A 169 -33.76 7.17 0.75
N ARG A 170 -32.85 6.43 1.40
CA ARG A 170 -31.94 6.96 2.43
C ARG A 170 -30.87 7.88 1.83
N PHE A 171 -30.44 7.62 0.60
CA PHE A 171 -29.33 8.33 -0.05
C PHE A 171 -29.81 9.46 -0.96
N GLY A 172 -31.10 9.50 -1.29
CA GLY A 172 -31.72 10.57 -2.06
C GLY A 172 -33.19 10.30 -2.30
N ASP A 173 -33.94 11.33 -2.67
CA ASP A 173 -35.33 11.21 -3.08
C ASP A 173 -35.50 11.36 -4.60
N GLU A 174 -36.69 11.06 -5.08
CA GLU A 174 -37.01 11.08 -6.51
C GLU A 174 -36.88 12.49 -7.12
N SER A 175 -37.17 13.54 -6.36
CA SER A 175 -36.98 14.94 -6.77
C SER A 175 -35.50 15.29 -6.95
N GLY A 176 -34.64 14.85 -6.03
CA GLY A 176 -33.20 15.02 -6.11
C GLY A 176 -32.62 14.28 -7.32
N LEU A 177 -33.08 13.05 -7.56
CA LEU A 177 -32.68 12.27 -8.74
C LEU A 177 -33.06 12.97 -10.05
N ALA A 178 -34.26 13.53 -10.15
CA ALA A 178 -34.68 14.29 -11.33
C ALA A 178 -33.84 15.56 -11.53
N SER A 179 -33.52 16.27 -10.45
CA SER A 179 -32.67 17.46 -10.49
C SER A 179 -31.23 17.15 -10.89
N LEU A 180 -30.69 16.01 -10.44
CA LEU A 180 -29.36 15.53 -10.83
C LEU A 180 -29.31 15.19 -12.32
N ARG A 181 -30.29 14.42 -12.81
CA ARG A 181 -30.37 14.04 -14.24
C ARG A 181 -30.50 15.23 -15.16
N ALA A 182 -31.23 16.27 -14.76
CA ALA A 182 -31.43 17.48 -15.58
C ALA A 182 -30.15 18.30 -15.79
N GLN A 183 -29.08 18.03 -15.04
CA GLN A 183 -27.78 18.68 -15.19
C GLN A 183 -26.86 18.00 -16.21
N LEU A 184 -27.22 16.79 -16.66
CA LEU A 184 -26.48 16.08 -17.72
C LEU A 184 -27.18 16.27 -19.06
N GLU A 185 -26.39 16.34 -20.13
CA GLU A 185 -26.93 16.31 -21.48
C GLU A 185 -27.53 14.92 -21.78
N ASP A 186 -28.57 14.86 -22.61
CA ASP A 186 -29.25 13.59 -22.91
C ASP A 186 -28.36 12.58 -23.66
N THR A 187 -27.33 13.08 -24.37
CA THR A 187 -26.36 12.28 -25.15
C THR A 187 -25.09 11.97 -24.38
N ASP A 188 -24.88 12.54 -23.19
CA ASP A 188 -23.73 12.26 -22.33
C ASP A 188 -23.74 10.79 -21.87
N ILE A 189 -22.59 10.13 -21.89
CA ILE A 189 -22.45 8.71 -21.58
C ILE A 189 -22.99 8.36 -20.19
N TRP A 190 -22.77 9.23 -19.21
CA TRP A 190 -23.28 9.07 -17.85
C TRP A 190 -24.81 9.15 -17.79
N SER A 191 -25.42 10.05 -18.55
CA SER A 191 -26.88 10.16 -18.70
C SER A 191 -27.47 8.88 -19.32
N LEU A 192 -26.82 8.36 -20.37
CA LEU A 192 -27.21 7.11 -21.02
C LEU A 192 -27.16 5.92 -20.06
N TYR A 193 -26.09 5.79 -19.25
CA TYR A 193 -26.01 4.77 -18.20
C TYR A 193 -27.09 4.94 -17.12
N LEU A 194 -27.38 6.16 -16.67
CA LEU A 194 -28.46 6.40 -15.72
C LEU A 194 -29.82 5.97 -16.27
N ARG A 195 -30.11 6.29 -17.54
CA ARG A 195 -31.34 5.87 -18.21
C ARG A 195 -31.45 4.35 -18.28
N TYR A 196 -30.39 3.67 -18.70
CA TYR A 196 -30.34 2.20 -18.71
C TYR A 196 -30.61 1.62 -17.33
N ASN A 197 -29.88 2.08 -16.32
CA ASN A 197 -30.02 1.61 -14.94
C ASN A 197 -31.41 1.90 -14.38
N SER A 198 -32.04 3.01 -14.77
CA SER A 198 -33.41 3.35 -14.39
C SER A 198 -34.40 2.36 -14.96
N ALA A 199 -34.25 1.99 -16.24
CA ALA A 199 -35.09 0.99 -16.86
C ALA A 199 -34.93 -0.38 -16.21
N VAL A 200 -33.69 -0.79 -15.88
CA VAL A 200 -33.43 -2.05 -15.15
C VAL A 200 -34.05 -2.02 -13.76
N SER A 201 -33.97 -0.89 -13.05
CA SER A 201 -34.59 -0.72 -11.72
C SER A 201 -36.12 -0.80 -11.81
N ALA A 202 -36.72 -0.18 -12.83
CA ALA A 202 -38.15 -0.28 -13.10
C ALA A 202 -38.58 -1.73 -13.41
N LEU A 203 -37.77 -2.51 -14.15
CA LEU A 203 -38.01 -3.95 -14.35
C LEU A 203 -38.01 -4.72 -13.03
N ALA A 204 -37.05 -4.44 -12.15
CA ALA A 204 -36.97 -5.07 -10.82
C ALA A 204 -38.18 -4.71 -9.93
N ALA A 205 -38.71 -3.49 -10.07
CA ALA A 205 -39.92 -3.03 -9.41
C ALA A 205 -41.22 -3.58 -10.03
N GLY A 206 -41.16 -4.33 -11.13
CA GLY A 206 -42.32 -4.87 -11.83
C GLY A 206 -42.98 -3.90 -12.81
N GLU A 207 -42.40 -2.73 -13.05
CA GLU A 207 -42.89 -1.68 -13.94
C GLU A 207 -42.46 -1.91 -15.39
N ALA A 208 -42.86 -3.06 -15.94
CA ALA A 208 -42.43 -3.54 -17.26
C ALA A 208 -42.68 -2.53 -18.41
N VAL A 209 -43.84 -1.87 -18.40
CA VAL A 209 -44.23 -0.91 -19.45
C VAL A 209 -43.37 0.36 -19.40
N ALA A 210 -43.06 0.85 -18.20
CA ALA A 210 -42.19 2.01 -18.03
C ALA A 210 -40.77 1.68 -18.50
N ALA A 211 -40.25 0.52 -18.09
CA ALA A 211 -38.94 0.05 -18.52
C ALA A 211 -38.83 -0.15 -20.04
N GLU A 212 -39.86 -0.72 -20.68
CA GLU A 212 -39.93 -0.85 -22.14
C GLU A 212 -39.79 0.52 -22.83
N SER A 213 -40.59 1.49 -22.38
CA SER A 213 -40.58 2.84 -22.95
C SER A 213 -39.21 3.52 -22.77
N GLU A 214 -38.59 3.39 -21.59
CA GLU A 214 -37.28 3.97 -21.34
C GLU A 214 -36.16 3.28 -22.15
N LEU A 215 -36.19 1.96 -22.31
CA LEU A 215 -35.22 1.25 -23.16
C LEU A 215 -35.38 1.65 -24.64
N GLN A 216 -36.60 1.78 -25.14
CA GLN A 216 -36.85 2.24 -26.52
C GLN A 216 -36.33 3.65 -26.75
N LYS A 217 -36.60 4.58 -25.82
CA LYS A 217 -36.07 5.95 -25.89
C LYS A 217 -34.55 5.96 -25.85
N LEU A 218 -33.94 5.19 -24.94
CA LEU A 218 -32.49 5.09 -24.82
C LEU A 218 -31.85 4.62 -26.13
N ILE A 219 -32.37 3.54 -26.73
CA ILE A 219 -31.90 3.02 -28.01
C ILE A 219 -31.99 4.09 -29.09
N ALA A 220 -33.14 4.78 -29.19
CA ALA A 220 -33.34 5.83 -30.18
C ALA A 220 -32.38 7.01 -30.00
N ILE A 221 -32.06 7.40 -28.75
CA ILE A 221 -31.08 8.47 -28.46
C ILE A 221 -29.70 8.04 -28.95
N ILE A 222 -29.24 6.84 -28.59
CA ILE A 222 -27.89 6.36 -28.96
C ILE A 222 -27.76 6.19 -30.49
N GLU A 223 -28.79 5.70 -31.17
CA GLU A 223 -28.79 5.56 -32.63
C GLU A 223 -28.77 6.89 -33.37
N GLN A 224 -29.35 7.94 -32.78
CA GLN A 224 -29.42 9.28 -33.40
C GLN A 224 -28.23 10.16 -33.01
N SER A 225 -27.50 9.83 -31.95
CA SER A 225 -26.30 10.55 -31.54
C SER A 225 -25.12 10.20 -32.44
N ILE A 226 -24.63 11.19 -33.19
CA ILE A 226 -23.36 11.15 -33.92
C ILE A 226 -22.39 12.05 -33.17
N ASP A 227 -22.05 11.68 -31.93
CA ASP A 227 -21.15 12.50 -31.11
C ASP A 227 -19.70 12.01 -31.25
N VAL A 228 -18.79 12.90 -31.63
CA VAL A 228 -17.37 12.57 -31.87
C VAL A 228 -16.57 12.59 -30.56
N ALA A 229 -17.14 13.10 -29.47
CA ALA A 229 -16.43 13.31 -28.20
C ALA A 229 -16.30 12.04 -27.33
N GLU A 230 -17.33 11.20 -27.27
CA GLU A 230 -17.33 9.99 -26.43
C GLU A 230 -16.82 8.73 -27.17
N PRO A 231 -16.25 7.72 -26.48
CA PRO A 231 -15.74 6.51 -27.12
C PRO A 231 -16.85 5.73 -27.84
N GLU A 232 -16.65 5.48 -29.14
CA GLU A 232 -17.59 4.72 -29.99
C GLU A 232 -17.92 3.35 -29.39
N ASP A 233 -16.90 2.62 -28.95
CA ASP A 233 -17.01 1.26 -28.42
C ASP A 233 -17.90 1.18 -27.17
N GLU A 234 -17.85 2.17 -26.29
CA GLU A 234 -18.63 2.19 -25.05
C GLU A 234 -20.12 2.42 -25.34
N ARG A 235 -20.42 3.32 -26.28
CA ARG A 235 -21.79 3.54 -26.74
C ARG A 235 -22.35 2.32 -27.47
N GLU A 236 -21.58 1.70 -28.35
CA GLU A 236 -21.98 0.47 -29.02
C GLU A 236 -22.25 -0.66 -28.03
N GLY A 237 -21.41 -0.78 -27.00
CA GLY A 237 -21.62 -1.69 -25.87
C GLY A 237 -22.95 -1.41 -25.16
N LEU A 238 -23.20 -0.17 -24.75
CA LEU A 238 -24.44 0.20 -24.06
C LEU A 238 -25.68 -0.01 -24.95
N LEU A 239 -25.60 0.30 -26.24
CA LEU A 239 -26.65 0.06 -27.22
C LEU A 239 -26.96 -1.44 -27.34
N GLY A 240 -25.94 -2.27 -27.51
CA GLY A 240 -26.08 -3.72 -27.54
C GLY A 240 -26.73 -4.26 -26.27
N ARG A 241 -26.32 -3.75 -25.10
CA ARG A 241 -26.89 -4.12 -23.80
C ARG A 241 -28.36 -3.69 -23.65
N ALA A 242 -28.71 -2.50 -24.10
CA ALA A 242 -30.08 -1.98 -24.08
C ALA A 242 -30.99 -2.80 -25.00
N ARG A 243 -30.55 -3.09 -26.24
CA ARG A 243 -31.26 -3.94 -27.19
C ARG A 243 -31.48 -5.34 -26.63
N LEU A 244 -30.45 -5.97 -26.07
CA LEU A 244 -30.58 -7.28 -25.45
C LEU A 244 -31.59 -7.29 -24.30
N SER A 245 -31.55 -6.27 -23.44
CA SER A 245 -32.48 -6.14 -22.30
C SER A 245 -33.93 -5.98 -22.78
N LEU A 246 -34.14 -5.16 -23.82
CA LEU A 246 -35.45 -4.96 -24.44
C LEU A 246 -35.96 -6.23 -25.14
N ALA A 247 -35.09 -6.94 -25.84
CA ALA A 247 -35.44 -8.22 -26.48
C ALA A 247 -35.86 -9.28 -25.46
N ARG A 248 -35.15 -9.38 -24.33
CA ARG A 248 -35.52 -10.29 -23.23
C ARG A 248 -36.86 -9.94 -22.59
N LEU A 249 -37.16 -8.64 -22.48
CA LEU A 249 -38.48 -8.18 -22.05
C LEU A 249 -39.57 -8.65 -23.03
N TYR A 250 -39.35 -8.52 -24.34
CA TYR A 250 -40.27 -9.04 -25.36
C TYR A 250 -40.41 -10.56 -25.33
N LEU A 251 -39.32 -11.30 -25.13
CA LEU A 251 -39.33 -12.75 -24.98
C LEU A 251 -40.20 -13.19 -23.79
N ARG A 252 -40.03 -12.54 -22.64
CA ARG A 252 -40.84 -12.81 -21.44
C ARG A 252 -42.33 -12.64 -21.68
N ASP A 253 -42.70 -11.64 -22.48
CA ASP A 253 -44.08 -11.31 -22.80
C ASP A 253 -44.60 -12.07 -24.06
N ASN A 254 -43.85 -13.05 -24.57
CA ASN A 254 -44.13 -13.82 -25.80
C ASN A 254 -44.30 -12.95 -27.07
N ARG A 255 -43.72 -11.75 -27.09
CA ARG A 255 -43.73 -10.82 -28.23
C ARG A 255 -42.57 -11.15 -29.18
N PHE A 256 -42.59 -12.35 -29.76
CA PHE A 256 -41.46 -12.90 -30.52
C PHE A 256 -41.09 -12.06 -31.76
N ASP A 257 -42.07 -11.46 -32.44
CA ASP A 257 -41.83 -10.60 -33.61
C ASP A 257 -40.96 -9.38 -33.25
N MET A 258 -41.32 -8.71 -32.15
CA MET A 258 -40.60 -7.54 -31.63
C MET A 258 -39.20 -7.93 -31.12
N ALA A 259 -39.08 -9.10 -30.47
CA ALA A 259 -37.79 -9.61 -30.01
C ALA A 259 -36.83 -9.84 -31.19
N LEU A 260 -37.31 -10.48 -32.27
CA LEU A 260 -36.50 -10.76 -33.46
C LEU A 260 -36.05 -9.48 -34.18
N GLU A 261 -36.89 -8.45 -34.22
CA GLU A 261 -36.54 -7.15 -34.80
C GLU A 261 -35.38 -6.51 -34.04
N VAL A 262 -35.47 -6.45 -32.70
CA VAL A 262 -34.42 -5.85 -31.87
C VAL A 262 -33.13 -6.66 -31.91
N LEU A 263 -33.23 -8.00 -31.80
CA LEU A 263 -32.06 -8.89 -31.82
C LEU A 263 -31.35 -8.90 -33.17
N GLY A 264 -32.10 -8.76 -34.27
CA GLY A 264 -31.54 -8.68 -35.62
C GLY A 264 -30.67 -7.45 -35.86
N ASN A 265 -30.79 -6.42 -35.02
CA ASN A 265 -29.99 -5.19 -35.09
C ASN A 265 -28.72 -5.25 -34.21
N ILE A 266 -28.46 -6.35 -33.50
CA ILE A 266 -27.23 -6.51 -32.70
C ILE A 266 -26.10 -7.06 -33.59
N PRO A 267 -24.92 -6.42 -33.66
CA PRO A 267 -23.78 -6.89 -34.44
C PRO A 267 -23.29 -8.28 -33.98
N LEU A 268 -22.86 -9.13 -34.92
CA LEU A 268 -22.38 -10.49 -34.65
C LEU A 268 -20.95 -10.54 -34.08
N ASP A 269 -20.21 -9.44 -34.18
CA ASP A 269 -18.86 -9.22 -33.67
C ASP A 269 -18.84 -8.48 -32.32
N GLY A 270 -19.99 -7.99 -31.85
CA GLY A 270 -20.10 -7.28 -30.57
C GLY A 270 -20.04 -8.18 -29.33
N VAL A 271 -19.79 -7.57 -28.17
CA VAL A 271 -19.62 -8.24 -26.86
C VAL A 271 -20.85 -9.06 -26.42
N PHE A 272 -22.05 -8.68 -26.89
CA PHE A 272 -23.31 -9.36 -26.56
C PHE A 272 -23.83 -10.30 -27.66
N ALA A 273 -23.04 -10.54 -28.72
CA ALA A 273 -23.48 -11.33 -29.87
C ALA A 273 -23.94 -12.75 -29.49
N ASP A 274 -23.23 -13.40 -28.57
CA ASP A 274 -23.54 -14.78 -28.17
C ASP A 274 -24.87 -14.88 -27.42
N GLN A 275 -25.11 -13.91 -26.52
CA GLN A 275 -26.39 -13.75 -25.83
C GLN A 275 -27.51 -13.47 -26.82
N ALA A 276 -27.28 -12.55 -27.76
CA ALA A 276 -28.26 -12.16 -28.77
C ALA A 276 -28.60 -13.33 -29.71
N LEU A 277 -27.62 -14.12 -30.14
CA LEU A 277 -27.83 -15.30 -30.99
C LEU A 277 -28.68 -16.37 -30.29
N PHE A 278 -28.43 -16.60 -29.00
CA PHE A 278 -29.26 -17.53 -28.24
C PHE A 278 -30.69 -17.02 -28.08
N ASP A 279 -30.85 -15.77 -27.63
CA ASP A 279 -32.16 -15.15 -27.46
C ASP A 279 -32.91 -15.07 -28.80
N TYR A 280 -32.19 -14.89 -29.92
CA TYR A 280 -32.74 -14.92 -31.27
C TYR A 280 -33.28 -16.31 -31.61
N ALA A 281 -32.54 -17.37 -31.26
CA ALA A 281 -33.01 -18.73 -31.45
C ALA A 281 -34.28 -19.02 -30.65
N VAL A 282 -34.34 -18.57 -29.39
CA VAL A 282 -35.54 -18.70 -28.54
C VAL A 282 -36.72 -17.95 -29.17
N ALA A 283 -36.51 -16.72 -29.64
CA ALA A 283 -37.55 -15.92 -30.28
C ALA A 283 -38.05 -16.57 -31.59
N ALA A 284 -37.13 -17.05 -32.43
CA ALA A 284 -37.45 -17.70 -33.69
C ALA A 284 -38.23 -19.01 -33.47
N ALA A 285 -37.83 -19.81 -32.48
CA ALA A 285 -38.55 -21.01 -32.08
C ALA A 285 -39.97 -20.70 -31.60
N GLY A 286 -40.12 -19.68 -30.73
CA GLY A 286 -41.42 -19.21 -30.24
C GLY A 286 -42.35 -18.67 -31.34
N GLN A 287 -41.78 -18.04 -32.37
CA GLN A 287 -42.51 -17.57 -33.56
C GLN A 287 -42.91 -18.70 -34.53
N GLY A 288 -42.55 -19.96 -34.23
CA GLY A 288 -42.80 -21.09 -35.14
C GLY A 288 -41.87 -21.11 -36.36
N ARG A 289 -40.65 -20.58 -36.23
CA ARG A 289 -39.58 -20.62 -37.25
C ARG A 289 -38.38 -21.45 -36.75
N PRO A 290 -38.57 -22.76 -36.50
CA PRO A 290 -37.53 -23.60 -35.90
C PRO A 290 -36.28 -23.77 -36.77
N GLU A 291 -36.38 -23.62 -38.09
CA GLU A 291 -35.21 -23.63 -38.99
C GLU A 291 -34.26 -22.48 -38.67
N ARG A 292 -34.79 -21.26 -38.51
CA ARG A 292 -33.99 -20.08 -38.14
C ARG A 292 -33.41 -20.20 -36.74
N ALA A 293 -34.16 -20.81 -35.82
CA ALA A 293 -33.66 -21.09 -34.48
C ALA A 293 -32.47 -22.05 -34.52
N LEU A 294 -32.54 -23.09 -35.35
CA LEU A 294 -31.45 -24.04 -35.51
C LEU A 294 -30.22 -23.38 -36.17
N ASP A 295 -30.41 -22.57 -37.20
CA ASP A 295 -29.31 -21.84 -37.86
C ASP A 295 -28.58 -20.90 -36.87
N ALA A 296 -29.32 -20.19 -36.02
CA ALA A 296 -28.75 -19.32 -35.00
C ALA A 296 -27.96 -20.11 -33.92
N LEU A 297 -28.48 -21.26 -33.48
CA LEU A 297 -27.79 -22.13 -32.53
C LEU A 297 -26.56 -22.81 -33.15
N ASP A 298 -26.61 -23.19 -34.42
CA ASP A 298 -25.47 -23.74 -35.15
C ASP A 298 -24.38 -22.67 -35.35
N THR A 299 -24.78 -21.43 -35.62
CA THR A 299 -23.86 -20.29 -35.64
C THR A 299 -23.19 -20.12 -34.28
N LEU A 300 -23.97 -20.10 -33.19
CA LEU A 300 -23.45 -19.96 -31.83
C LEU A 300 -22.52 -21.12 -31.42
N ALA A 301 -22.85 -22.36 -31.80
CA ALA A 301 -22.05 -23.55 -31.50
C ALA A 301 -20.66 -23.53 -32.15
N ASN A 302 -20.52 -22.88 -33.30
CA ASN A 302 -19.29 -22.85 -34.10
C ASN A 302 -18.43 -21.60 -33.89
N ARG A 303 -18.84 -20.67 -33.02
CA ARG A 303 -18.01 -19.51 -32.66
C ARG A 303 -16.80 -19.99 -31.87
N ASP A 304 -15.72 -19.22 -31.84
CA ASP A 304 -14.52 -19.53 -31.06
C ASP A 304 -14.49 -18.79 -29.71
N LEU A 305 -15.09 -17.61 -29.65
CA LEU A 305 -15.13 -16.73 -28.49
C LEU A 305 -16.27 -17.10 -27.53
N PHE A 306 -16.01 -16.97 -26.22
CA PHE A 306 -16.95 -17.00 -25.10
C PHE A 306 -17.72 -18.32 -24.82
N LEU A 307 -17.38 -18.96 -23.69
CA LEU A 307 -17.86 -20.30 -23.30
C LEU A 307 -19.18 -20.35 -22.51
N PRO A 308 -19.56 -19.35 -21.67
CA PRO A 308 -20.76 -19.47 -20.83
C PRO A 308 -22.07 -19.73 -21.61
N TRP A 309 -22.34 -18.97 -22.67
CA TRP A 309 -23.60 -19.07 -23.43
C TRP A 309 -23.72 -20.29 -24.33
N ARG A 310 -22.62 -21.02 -24.54
CA ARG A 310 -22.65 -22.30 -25.28
C ARG A 310 -23.18 -23.45 -24.45
N GLN A 311 -23.18 -23.32 -23.12
CA GLN A 311 -23.60 -24.39 -22.23
C GLN A 311 -25.03 -24.84 -22.55
N GLN A 312 -25.95 -23.91 -22.76
CA GLN A 312 -27.35 -24.18 -23.07
C GLN A 312 -27.62 -24.66 -24.51
N VAL A 313 -26.66 -24.55 -25.43
CA VAL A 313 -26.86 -24.80 -26.87
C VAL A 313 -27.15 -26.27 -27.20
N PRO A 314 -26.44 -27.29 -26.67
CA PRO A 314 -26.75 -28.69 -26.93
C PRO A 314 -28.19 -29.07 -26.64
N PHE A 315 -28.73 -28.67 -25.48
CA PHE A 315 -30.13 -28.88 -25.13
C PHE A 315 -31.07 -28.12 -26.08
N ALA A 316 -30.82 -26.83 -26.30
CA ALA A 316 -31.66 -26.00 -27.16
C ALA A 316 -31.78 -26.55 -28.60
N ARG A 317 -30.67 -27.04 -29.17
CA ARG A 317 -30.68 -27.64 -30.52
C ARG A 317 -31.54 -28.91 -30.57
N ALA A 318 -31.41 -29.77 -29.56
CA ALA A 318 -32.23 -30.98 -29.47
C ALA A 318 -33.72 -30.65 -29.32
N TYR A 319 -34.03 -29.62 -28.52
CA TYR A 319 -35.39 -29.11 -28.34
C TYR A 319 -35.98 -28.52 -29.63
N VAL A 320 -35.22 -27.74 -30.39
CA VAL A 320 -35.68 -27.21 -31.68
C VAL A 320 -35.94 -28.34 -32.67
N LEU A 321 -35.07 -29.35 -32.76
CA LEU A 321 -35.31 -30.54 -33.61
C LEU A 321 -36.59 -31.28 -33.23
N GLU A 322 -36.91 -31.32 -31.93
CA GLU A 322 -38.17 -31.87 -31.46
C GLU A 322 -39.37 -31.02 -31.92
N GLN A 323 -39.30 -29.69 -31.79
CA GLN A 323 -40.33 -28.76 -32.27
C GLN A 323 -40.57 -28.86 -33.78
N MET A 324 -39.55 -29.21 -34.57
CA MET A 324 -39.68 -29.53 -36.00
C MET A 324 -40.43 -30.84 -36.28
N ASN A 325 -40.93 -31.54 -35.26
CA ASN A 325 -41.55 -32.85 -35.35
C ASN A 325 -40.61 -33.91 -35.98
N ARG A 326 -39.31 -33.85 -35.63
CA ARG A 326 -38.28 -34.79 -36.10
C ARG A 326 -37.75 -35.68 -34.97
N PRO A 327 -38.59 -36.53 -34.35
CA PRO A 327 -38.21 -37.30 -33.16
C PRO A 327 -37.02 -38.25 -33.39
N LYS A 328 -36.87 -38.79 -34.61
CA LYS A 328 -35.70 -39.62 -34.99
C LYS A 328 -34.37 -38.86 -34.98
N SER A 329 -34.40 -37.54 -35.17
CA SER A 329 -33.22 -36.67 -35.09
C SER A 329 -33.06 -36.04 -33.70
N ALA A 330 -34.16 -35.73 -33.02
CA ALA A 330 -34.15 -35.14 -31.68
C ALA A 330 -33.64 -36.11 -30.61
N LEU A 331 -34.05 -37.38 -30.64
CA LEU A 331 -33.62 -38.38 -29.65
C LEU A 331 -32.08 -38.51 -29.54
N PRO A 332 -31.32 -38.77 -30.62
CA PRO A 332 -29.86 -38.83 -30.53
C PRO A 332 -29.23 -37.48 -30.17
N ALA A 333 -29.88 -36.35 -30.50
CA ALA A 333 -29.40 -35.02 -30.10
C ALA A 333 -29.52 -34.81 -28.58
N PHE A 334 -30.66 -35.18 -27.96
CA PHE A 334 -30.81 -35.13 -26.49
C PHE A 334 -29.86 -36.08 -25.77
N GLN A 335 -29.62 -37.27 -26.32
CA GLN A 335 -28.63 -38.19 -25.77
C GLN A 335 -27.23 -37.57 -25.79
N LYS A 336 -26.81 -36.99 -26.93
CA LYS A 336 -25.53 -36.30 -27.05
C LYS A 336 -25.42 -35.11 -26.09
N ALA A 337 -26.51 -34.35 -25.90
CA ALA A 337 -26.56 -33.26 -24.94
C ALA A 337 -26.39 -33.76 -23.50
N ALA A 338 -27.12 -34.82 -23.11
CA ALA A 338 -26.99 -35.43 -21.79
C ALA A 338 -25.57 -35.94 -21.52
N ASP A 339 -24.96 -36.65 -22.48
CA ASP A 339 -23.58 -37.15 -22.37
C ASP A 339 -22.57 -35.99 -22.25
N HIS A 340 -22.78 -34.91 -23.00
CA HIS A 340 -21.97 -33.69 -22.93
C HIS A 340 -22.04 -33.02 -21.55
N TYR A 341 -23.26 -32.83 -21.02
CA TYR A 341 -23.44 -32.21 -19.70
C TYR A 341 -22.85 -33.07 -18.58
N GLN A 342 -23.05 -34.39 -18.63
CA GLN A 342 -22.47 -35.31 -17.67
C GLN A 342 -20.93 -35.21 -17.66
N ALA A 343 -20.30 -35.25 -18.83
CA ALA A 343 -18.84 -35.13 -18.94
C ALA A 343 -18.33 -33.77 -18.42
N ARG A 344 -19.05 -32.68 -18.70
CA ARG A 344 -18.65 -31.35 -18.23
C ARG A 344 -18.81 -31.20 -16.72
N ILE A 345 -19.86 -31.78 -16.12
CA ILE A 345 -20.04 -31.80 -14.66
C ILE A 345 -18.88 -32.54 -14.00
N GLU A 346 -18.51 -33.71 -14.50
CA GLU A 346 -17.37 -34.50 -13.99
C GLU A 346 -16.05 -33.74 -14.10
N GLU A 347 -15.87 -32.97 -15.19
CA GLU A 347 -14.71 -32.09 -15.35
C GLU A 347 -14.69 -30.95 -14.32
N LEU A 348 -15.82 -30.28 -14.11
CA LEU A 348 -15.96 -29.22 -13.11
C LEU A 348 -15.71 -29.75 -11.69
N ASP A 349 -16.23 -30.94 -11.35
CA ASP A 349 -15.94 -31.60 -10.07
C ASP A 349 -14.42 -31.78 -9.88
N GLY A 350 -13.73 -32.28 -10.92
CA GLY A 350 -12.28 -32.43 -10.90
C GLY A 350 -11.49 -31.11 -10.84
N ILE A 351 -12.05 -30.00 -11.32
CA ILE A 351 -11.48 -28.65 -11.17
C ILE A 351 -11.67 -28.17 -9.73
N ARG A 352 -12.89 -28.29 -9.19
CA ARG A 352 -13.24 -27.87 -7.82
C ARG A 352 -12.43 -28.64 -6.77
N ASP A 353 -12.25 -29.95 -6.93
CA ASP A 353 -11.45 -30.78 -6.01
C ASP A 353 -9.98 -30.38 -5.94
N ARG A 354 -9.45 -29.77 -7.01
CA ARG A 354 -8.06 -29.29 -7.10
C ARG A 354 -7.94 -27.77 -6.93
N LEU A 355 -9.06 -27.09 -6.69
CA LEU A 355 -9.09 -25.64 -6.59
C LEU A 355 -8.29 -25.18 -5.37
N SER A 356 -7.25 -24.45 -5.68
CA SER A 356 -6.35 -23.82 -4.73
C SER A 356 -5.95 -22.45 -5.29
N GLU A 357 -5.38 -21.61 -4.44
CA GLU A 357 -4.81 -20.35 -4.89
C GLU A 357 -3.75 -20.58 -5.98
N GLU A 358 -2.87 -21.56 -5.81
CA GLU A 358 -1.83 -21.88 -6.80
C GLU A 358 -2.45 -22.22 -8.16
N SER A 359 -3.45 -23.10 -8.19
CA SER A 359 -4.14 -23.46 -9.43
C SER A 359 -4.93 -22.30 -10.05
N LEU A 360 -5.40 -21.36 -9.23
CA LEU A 360 -6.11 -20.17 -9.69
C LEU A 360 -5.13 -19.17 -10.31
N MET A 361 -4.04 -18.85 -9.60
CA MET A 361 -3.00 -17.94 -10.09
C MET A 361 -2.35 -18.46 -11.37
N ALA A 362 -2.20 -19.78 -11.52
CA ALA A 362 -1.69 -20.39 -12.75
C ALA A 362 -2.59 -20.19 -13.98
N GLN A 363 -3.87 -19.85 -13.76
CA GLN A 363 -4.84 -19.56 -14.83
C GLN A 363 -4.97 -18.06 -15.13
N LEU A 364 -4.22 -17.20 -14.45
CA LEU A 364 -4.25 -15.75 -14.59
C LEU A 364 -2.94 -15.26 -15.19
N ASP A 365 -3.03 -14.51 -16.28
CA ASP A 365 -1.88 -13.84 -16.88
C ASP A 365 -1.85 -12.37 -16.43
N PHE A 366 -0.80 -12.02 -15.69
CA PHE A 366 -0.65 -10.69 -15.11
C PHE A 366 0.23 -9.83 -16.01
N SER A 367 -0.27 -8.66 -16.40
CA SER A 367 0.54 -7.66 -17.10
C SER A 367 1.59 -7.09 -16.15
N ARG A 368 2.86 -7.09 -16.57
CA ARG A 368 4.00 -6.67 -15.73
C ARG A 368 4.91 -5.68 -16.45
N ASP A 369 5.57 -4.84 -15.66
CA ASP A 369 6.66 -3.96 -16.09
C ASP A 369 7.96 -4.21 -15.28
N SER A 370 8.89 -3.25 -15.26
CA SER A 370 10.12 -3.34 -14.48
C SER A 370 9.89 -3.37 -12.97
N ASP A 371 8.77 -2.85 -12.50
CA ASP A 371 8.51 -2.51 -11.10
C ASP A 371 7.42 -3.39 -10.47
N GLY A 372 6.70 -4.17 -11.27
CA GLY A 372 5.87 -5.27 -10.78
C GLY A 372 4.68 -5.60 -11.67
N ILE A 373 3.58 -6.00 -11.04
CA ILE A 373 2.28 -6.17 -11.70
C ILE A 373 1.66 -4.78 -11.89
N LEU A 374 1.19 -4.50 -13.10
CA LEU A 374 0.54 -3.25 -13.43
C LEU A 374 -0.82 -3.15 -12.73
N THR A 375 -1.06 -2.01 -12.08
CA THR A 375 -2.35 -1.65 -11.50
C THR A 375 -2.96 -0.45 -12.24
N ASP A 376 -4.28 -0.31 -12.14
CA ASP A 376 -4.92 0.96 -12.47
C ASP A 376 -4.82 1.97 -11.30
N SER A 377 -5.42 3.15 -11.48
CA SER A 377 -5.43 4.23 -10.47
C SER A 377 -6.17 3.88 -9.17
N TYR A 378 -6.92 2.77 -9.16
CA TYR A 378 -7.69 2.30 -8.01
C TYR A 378 -7.13 1.00 -7.43
N GLY A 379 -5.93 0.58 -7.86
CA GLY A 379 -5.26 -0.61 -7.35
C GLY A 379 -5.75 -1.93 -7.97
N ARG A 380 -6.59 -1.90 -9.01
CA ARG A 380 -7.01 -3.14 -9.69
C ARG A 380 -5.89 -3.69 -10.53
N LEU A 381 -5.72 -4.99 -10.49
CA LEU A 381 -4.63 -5.66 -11.20
C LEU A 381 -5.01 -5.84 -12.66
N ARG A 382 -4.07 -5.53 -13.57
CA ARG A 382 -4.25 -5.83 -14.99
C ARG A 382 -3.98 -7.30 -15.25
N VAL A 383 -5.07 -8.06 -15.34
CA VAL A 383 -5.05 -9.52 -15.43
C VAL A 383 -5.98 -10.02 -16.52
N GLU A 384 -5.50 -10.99 -17.30
CA GLU A 384 -6.28 -11.69 -18.32
C GLU A 384 -6.44 -13.17 -17.92
N PRO A 385 -7.63 -13.77 -18.12
CA PRO A 385 -7.82 -15.18 -17.83
C PRO A 385 -7.27 -16.01 -18.98
N THR A 386 -6.53 -17.08 -18.67
CA THR A 386 -6.09 -18.06 -19.67
C THR A 386 -7.25 -18.87 -20.27
N ASP A 387 -8.34 -19.03 -19.50
CA ASP A 387 -9.62 -19.60 -19.94
C ASP A 387 -10.75 -18.58 -19.75
N PHE A 388 -11.49 -18.31 -20.84
CA PHE A 388 -12.65 -17.42 -20.84
C PHE A 388 -13.77 -17.82 -19.87
N GLY A 389 -13.78 -19.08 -19.38
CA GLY A 389 -14.74 -19.53 -18.37
C GLY A 389 -14.72 -18.71 -17.06
N MET A 390 -13.62 -18.03 -16.74
CA MET A 390 -13.50 -17.18 -15.55
C MET A 390 -13.69 -15.69 -15.82
N ALA A 391 -13.92 -15.28 -17.07
CA ALA A 391 -13.92 -13.87 -17.45
C ALA A 391 -14.98 -13.04 -16.68
N GLU A 392 -16.16 -13.62 -16.41
CA GLU A 392 -17.23 -12.93 -15.69
C GLU A 392 -16.88 -12.67 -14.21
N VAL A 393 -16.33 -13.67 -13.52
CA VAL A 393 -15.88 -13.49 -12.12
C VAL A 393 -14.66 -12.59 -12.07
N LEU A 394 -13.70 -12.75 -12.97
CA LEU A 394 -12.52 -11.90 -13.04
C LEU A 394 -12.88 -10.43 -13.26
N ALA A 395 -13.91 -10.15 -14.06
CA ALA A 395 -14.40 -8.80 -14.31
C ALA A 395 -15.22 -8.22 -13.14
N SER A 396 -15.57 -9.04 -12.14
CA SER A 396 -16.33 -8.56 -10.98
C SER A 396 -15.46 -7.73 -10.03
N GLU A 397 -16.05 -6.66 -9.49
CA GLU A 397 -15.37 -5.77 -8.54
C GLU A 397 -14.89 -6.50 -7.29
N THR A 398 -15.73 -7.39 -6.75
CA THR A 398 -15.42 -8.16 -5.53
C THR A 398 -14.25 -9.11 -5.72
N PHE A 399 -14.04 -9.61 -6.94
CA PHE A 399 -12.90 -10.47 -7.25
C PHE A 399 -11.63 -9.65 -7.46
N GLN A 400 -11.71 -8.54 -8.21
CA GLN A 400 -10.57 -7.64 -8.40
C GLN A 400 -10.06 -7.08 -7.07
N GLN A 401 -10.95 -6.71 -6.16
CA GLN A 401 -10.60 -6.27 -4.81
C GLN A 401 -9.90 -7.38 -4.01
N ALA A 402 -10.46 -8.58 -4.00
CA ALA A 402 -9.86 -9.71 -3.29
C ALA A 402 -8.49 -10.10 -3.88
N LEU A 403 -8.31 -9.95 -5.20
CA LEU A 403 -7.05 -10.20 -5.89
C LEU A 403 -6.00 -9.13 -5.56
N ALA A 404 -6.41 -7.86 -5.57
CA ALA A 404 -5.56 -6.73 -5.18
C ALA A 404 -5.12 -6.86 -3.70
N GLU A 405 -6.05 -7.10 -2.78
CA GLU A 405 -5.75 -7.30 -1.36
C GLU A 405 -4.74 -8.44 -1.15
N LEU A 406 -4.92 -9.57 -1.85
CA LEU A 406 -3.99 -10.69 -1.78
C LEU A 406 -2.59 -10.31 -2.27
N ASN A 407 -2.49 -9.56 -3.38
CA ASN A 407 -1.22 -9.06 -3.91
C ASN A 407 -0.53 -8.13 -2.90
N GLU A 408 -1.26 -7.21 -2.28
CA GLU A 408 -0.70 -6.29 -1.29
C GLU A 408 -0.21 -7.00 -0.03
N LEU A 409 -0.95 -8.02 0.44
CA LEU A 409 -0.51 -8.86 1.56
C LEU A 409 0.77 -9.64 1.23
N TYR A 410 0.97 -10.09 -0.02
CA TYR A 410 2.23 -10.69 -0.44
C TYR A 410 3.39 -9.69 -0.44
N ARG A 411 3.15 -8.46 -0.89
CA ARG A 411 4.16 -7.39 -0.81
C ARG A 411 4.52 -7.07 0.64
N MET A 412 3.54 -7.03 1.54
CA MET A 412 3.81 -6.85 2.98
C MET A 412 4.62 -8.02 3.57
N GLN A 413 4.29 -9.26 3.21
CA GLN A 413 5.04 -10.44 3.65
C GLN A 413 6.50 -10.38 3.20
N SER A 414 6.75 -10.05 1.92
CA SER A 414 8.11 -9.95 1.38
C SER A 414 8.89 -8.82 2.03
N PHE A 415 8.26 -7.66 2.25
CA PHE A 415 8.86 -6.54 2.96
C PHE A 415 9.23 -6.91 4.41
N ILE A 416 8.34 -7.55 5.16
CA ILE A 416 8.63 -7.99 6.54
C ILE A 416 9.81 -8.96 6.55
N ALA A 417 9.83 -9.94 5.65
CA ALA A 417 10.93 -10.90 5.54
C ALA A 417 12.26 -10.21 5.21
N GLU A 418 12.25 -9.25 4.29
CA GLU A 418 13.42 -8.46 3.94
C GLU A 418 13.92 -7.65 5.14
N ARG A 419 13.03 -6.97 5.87
CA ARG A 419 13.38 -6.19 7.07
C ARG A 419 13.90 -7.07 8.19
N GLN A 420 13.31 -8.25 8.39
CA GLN A 420 13.78 -9.24 9.37
C GLN A 420 15.21 -9.69 9.06
N SER A 421 15.55 -9.89 7.79
CA SER A 421 16.90 -10.29 7.38
C SER A 421 17.98 -9.26 7.75
N ARG A 422 17.62 -7.97 7.85
CA ARG A 422 18.54 -6.88 8.17
C ARG A 422 18.93 -6.83 9.66
N PHE A 423 18.17 -7.45 10.56
CA PHE A 423 18.48 -7.43 11.99
C PHE A 423 19.81 -8.09 12.35
N GLU A 424 20.24 -9.11 11.60
CA GLU A 424 21.55 -9.72 11.80
C GLU A 424 22.67 -8.69 11.62
N SER A 425 22.54 -7.83 10.61
CA SER A 425 23.52 -6.76 10.37
C SER A 425 23.54 -5.74 11.52
N PHE A 426 22.38 -5.37 12.06
CA PHE A 426 22.30 -4.49 13.23
C PHE A 426 22.92 -5.13 14.48
N ARG A 427 22.72 -6.43 14.68
CA ARG A 427 23.32 -7.19 15.78
C ARG A 427 24.84 -7.23 15.68
N ILE A 428 25.38 -7.52 14.49
CA ILE A 428 26.82 -7.49 14.21
C ILE A 428 27.38 -6.09 14.45
N MET A 429 26.69 -5.04 14.00
CA MET A 429 27.11 -3.65 14.24
C MET A 429 27.16 -3.32 15.74
N LEU A 430 26.16 -3.72 16.53
CA LEU A 430 26.17 -3.52 17.97
C LEU A 430 27.33 -4.28 18.63
N GLN A 431 27.47 -5.57 18.34
CA GLN A 431 28.55 -6.40 18.90
C GLN A 431 29.93 -5.82 18.57
N THR A 432 30.13 -5.39 17.33
CA THR A 432 31.39 -4.77 16.88
C THR A 432 31.66 -3.47 17.63
N ARG A 433 30.64 -2.62 17.81
CA ARG A 433 30.78 -1.36 18.56
C ARG A 433 31.13 -1.61 20.02
N GLU A 434 30.52 -2.60 20.66
CA GLU A 434 30.82 -2.96 22.04
C GLU A 434 32.25 -3.49 22.18
N GLN A 435 32.70 -4.37 21.29
CA GLN A 435 34.08 -4.84 21.27
C GLN A 435 35.08 -3.69 21.09
N GLN A 436 34.83 -2.78 20.14
CA GLN A 436 35.68 -1.60 19.93
C GLN A 436 35.68 -0.67 21.14
N ARG A 437 34.55 -0.51 21.82
CA ARG A 437 34.42 0.27 23.06
C ARG A 437 35.30 -0.32 24.16
N GLN A 438 35.21 -1.63 24.39
CA GLN A 438 36.04 -2.32 25.39
C GLN A 438 37.54 -2.18 25.10
N VAL A 439 37.96 -2.32 23.85
CA VAL A 439 39.35 -2.12 23.43
C VAL A 439 39.80 -0.68 23.71
N ARG A 440 39.00 0.33 23.33
CA ARG A 440 39.34 1.74 23.58
C ARG A 440 39.41 2.04 25.07
N ILE A 441 38.47 1.55 25.88
CA ILE A 441 38.50 1.69 27.34
C ILE A 441 39.79 1.12 27.92
N ALA A 442 40.18 -0.09 27.50
CA ALA A 442 41.42 -0.71 27.96
C ALA A 442 42.67 0.10 27.56
N GLN A 443 42.72 0.61 26.33
CA GLN A 443 43.81 1.48 25.86
C GLN A 443 43.87 2.79 26.65
N THR A 444 42.73 3.45 26.88
CA THR A 444 42.66 4.70 27.65
C THR A 444 43.07 4.48 29.11
N ARG A 445 42.63 3.38 29.76
CA ARG A 445 43.09 3.04 31.12
C ARG A 445 44.60 2.87 31.18
N ARG A 446 45.16 2.11 30.24
CA ARG A 446 46.60 1.87 30.18
C ARG A 446 47.40 3.16 29.99
N GLU A 447 46.89 4.09 29.18
CA GLU A 447 47.55 5.38 28.98
C GLU A 447 47.49 6.26 30.23
N LEU A 448 46.35 6.27 30.94
CA LEU A 448 46.24 6.95 32.24
C LEU A 448 47.19 6.36 33.30
N GLU A 449 47.34 5.02 33.32
CA GLU A 449 48.30 4.32 34.18
C GLU A 449 49.76 4.68 33.82
N ASN A 450 50.10 4.68 32.53
CA ASN A 450 51.45 5.05 32.05
C ASN A 450 51.83 6.49 32.42
N GLN A 451 50.86 7.41 32.36
CA GLN A 451 51.05 8.81 32.74
C GLN A 451 51.05 9.01 34.26
N GLN A 452 50.90 7.94 35.05
CA GLN A 452 50.86 7.97 36.50
C GLN A 452 49.79 8.94 37.04
N ALA A 453 48.67 9.07 36.31
CA ALA A 453 47.57 9.99 36.60
C ALA A 453 47.13 9.97 38.08
N ASP A 454 46.96 8.78 38.64
CA ASP A 454 46.56 8.59 40.04
C ASP A 454 47.68 8.92 41.03
N GLN A 455 48.93 8.74 40.63
CA GLN A 455 50.08 9.06 41.47
C GLN A 455 50.25 10.58 41.60
N TRP A 456 50.05 11.35 40.53
CA TRP A 456 50.11 12.82 40.58
C TRP A 456 49.07 13.38 41.55
N GLN A 457 47.85 12.84 41.53
CA GLN A 457 46.81 13.23 42.47
C GLN A 457 47.16 12.88 43.93
N LYS A 458 47.74 11.70 44.18
CA LYS A 458 48.23 11.31 45.50
C LYS A 458 49.38 12.19 45.99
N LEU A 459 50.35 12.49 45.12
CA LEU A 459 51.50 13.33 45.43
C LEU A 459 51.09 14.77 45.70
N HIS A 460 50.18 15.31 44.89
CA HIS A 460 49.59 16.63 45.08
C HIS A 460 48.93 16.76 46.46
N GLN A 461 48.09 15.79 46.84
CA GLN A 461 47.48 15.76 48.18
C GLN A 461 48.55 15.67 49.28
N ALA A 462 49.54 14.80 49.13
CA ALA A 462 50.63 14.67 50.10
C ALA A 462 51.44 15.96 50.25
N PHE A 463 51.66 16.73 49.17
CA PHE A 463 52.32 18.04 49.24
C PHE A 463 51.45 19.07 49.95
N ARG A 464 50.14 19.11 49.67
CA ARG A 464 49.20 20.00 50.40
C ARG A 464 49.22 19.70 51.89
N ASP A 465 49.14 18.43 52.26
CA ASP A 465 49.12 17.99 53.65
C ASP A 465 50.42 18.36 54.36
N LYS A 466 51.59 18.02 53.79
CA LYS A 466 52.91 18.33 54.37
C LYS A 466 53.16 19.83 54.51
N ILE A 467 52.86 20.63 53.47
CA ILE A 467 53.06 22.07 53.50
C ILE A 467 52.11 22.72 54.52
N SER A 468 50.86 22.27 54.61
CA SER A 468 49.91 22.80 55.60
C SER A 468 50.30 22.47 57.05
N ALA A 469 50.82 21.27 57.30
CA ALA A 469 51.37 20.87 58.59
C ALA A 469 52.58 21.73 58.98
N ALA A 470 53.58 21.85 58.09
CA ALA A 470 54.77 22.67 58.32
C ALA A 470 54.46 24.15 58.54
N VAL A 471 53.42 24.68 57.86
CA VAL A 471 52.93 26.04 58.11
C VAL A 471 52.30 26.19 59.50
N SER A 472 51.59 25.17 59.98
CA SER A 472 50.89 25.19 61.28
C SER A 472 51.84 25.02 62.46
N GLU A 473 52.92 24.27 62.27
CA GLU A 473 53.97 24.01 63.26
C GLU A 473 55.07 25.09 63.27
N GLU A 474 55.00 26.06 62.36
CA GLU A 474 56.07 27.05 62.11
C GLU A 474 57.45 26.42 61.89
N ASP A 475 57.49 25.26 61.22
CA ASP A 475 58.71 24.52 60.93
C ASP A 475 59.55 25.26 59.88
N ALA A 476 60.41 26.16 60.36
CA ALA A 476 61.31 26.91 59.51
C ALA A 476 62.32 26.01 58.79
N GLY A 477 62.60 24.82 59.34
CA GLY A 477 63.48 23.85 58.74
C GLY A 477 62.89 23.20 57.48
N PHE A 478 61.58 22.93 57.46
CA PHE A 478 60.90 22.37 56.29
C PHE A 478 61.07 23.24 55.03
N PHE A 479 61.00 24.57 55.19
CA PHE A 479 61.04 25.54 54.09
C PHE A 479 62.45 25.94 53.65
N MET A 480 63.50 25.33 54.19
CA MET A 480 64.87 25.61 53.77
C MET A 480 65.07 25.50 52.24
N THR A 481 65.75 26.48 51.66
CA THR A 481 66.21 26.45 50.27
C THR A 481 67.27 25.37 50.05
N THR A 482 67.55 25.01 48.79
CA THR A 482 68.63 24.06 48.44
C THR A 482 69.98 24.49 49.01
N LYS A 483 70.26 25.81 49.06
CA LYS A 483 71.49 26.35 49.64
C LYS A 483 71.53 26.19 51.16
N GLN A 484 70.40 26.45 51.84
CA GLN A 484 70.28 26.26 53.29
C GLN A 484 70.40 24.78 53.67
N LYS A 485 69.75 23.88 52.92
CA LYS A 485 69.89 22.42 53.11
C LYS A 485 71.33 21.95 52.91
N ALA A 486 71.99 22.37 51.84
CA ALA A 486 73.39 22.01 51.60
C ALA A 486 74.34 22.55 52.69
N LEU A 487 74.06 23.73 53.25
CA LEU A 487 74.82 24.25 54.38
C LEU A 487 74.54 23.46 55.66
N ARG A 488 73.27 23.10 55.93
CA ARG A 488 72.90 22.23 57.05
C ARG A 488 73.65 20.91 56.98
N ASP A 489 73.59 20.23 55.85
CA ASP A 489 74.17 18.90 55.70
C ASP A 489 75.70 18.95 55.92
N LYS A 490 76.37 20.02 55.46
CA LYS A 490 77.79 20.28 55.77
C LYS A 490 78.03 20.57 57.25
N LEU A 491 77.16 21.33 57.91
CA LEU A 491 77.27 21.59 59.34
C LEU A 491 77.06 20.31 60.14
N ASP A 492 76.12 19.46 59.75
CA ASP A 492 75.85 18.17 60.39
C ASP A 492 77.07 17.21 60.22
N GLU A 493 77.71 17.18 59.05
CA GLU A 493 78.96 16.42 58.83
C GLU A 493 80.11 16.94 59.70
N VAL A 494 80.24 18.26 59.84
CA VAL A 494 81.23 18.89 60.73
C VAL A 494 80.91 18.56 62.20
N GLU A 495 79.64 18.52 62.58
CA GLU A 495 79.21 18.15 63.93
C GLU A 495 79.57 16.70 64.25
N GLU A 496 79.29 15.76 63.34
CA GLU A 496 79.63 14.35 63.48
C GLU A 496 81.15 14.15 63.59
N THR A 497 81.91 14.84 62.75
CA THR A 497 83.38 14.82 62.78
C THR A 497 83.91 15.36 64.12
N LEU A 498 83.34 16.45 64.63
CA LEU A 498 83.74 17.04 65.92
C LEU A 498 83.30 16.17 67.10
N ALA A 499 82.21 15.41 66.99
CA ALA A 499 81.77 14.47 68.03
C ALA A 499 82.75 13.31 68.22
N GLY A 500 83.44 12.88 67.16
CA GLY A 500 84.46 11.82 67.20
C GLY A 500 85.84 12.24 67.73
N LEU A 501 86.08 13.54 67.93
CA LEU A 501 87.37 14.08 68.39
C LEU A 501 87.36 14.38 69.91
N PRO A 502 88.51 14.32 70.61
CA PRO A 502 88.61 14.63 72.03
C PRO A 502 88.14 16.07 72.32
N ASP A 503 87.37 16.25 73.39
CA ASP A 503 86.96 17.57 73.88
C ASP A 503 88.06 18.17 74.77
N ASP A 504 89.10 18.69 74.11
CA ASP A 504 90.27 19.27 74.76
C ASP A 504 90.69 20.61 74.11
N ALA A 505 91.79 21.19 74.61
CA ALA A 505 92.29 22.48 74.11
C ALA A 505 92.65 22.48 72.62
N THR A 506 92.83 21.32 71.98
CA THR A 506 93.22 21.21 70.56
C THR A 506 92.02 21.31 69.61
N THR A 507 90.80 21.03 70.07
CA THR A 507 89.56 21.10 69.27
C THR A 507 88.62 22.24 69.69
N ALA A 508 88.91 22.94 70.79
CA ALA A 508 88.08 24.01 71.34
C ALA A 508 87.78 25.16 70.35
N SER A 509 88.76 25.55 69.52
CA SER A 509 88.59 26.63 68.53
C SER A 509 87.64 26.23 67.39
N GLN A 510 87.73 24.98 66.94
CA GLN A 510 86.89 24.40 65.90
C GLN A 510 85.45 24.25 66.40
N ARG A 511 85.24 23.77 67.63
CA ARG A 511 83.91 23.70 68.28
C ARG A 511 83.26 25.08 68.44
N ALA A 512 84.01 26.09 68.90
CA ALA A 512 83.50 27.46 69.02
C ALA A 512 83.19 28.12 67.65
N THR A 513 83.91 27.74 66.60
CA THR A 513 83.64 28.20 65.24
C THR A 513 82.39 27.52 64.68
N TYR A 514 82.25 26.21 64.86
CA TYR A 514 81.03 25.47 64.52
C TYR A 514 79.79 26.05 65.22
N GLN A 515 79.84 26.29 66.54
CA GLN A 515 78.71 26.87 67.29
C GLN A 515 78.29 28.24 66.73
N ARG A 516 79.24 29.10 66.34
CA ARG A 516 78.93 30.38 65.70
C ARG A 516 78.29 30.21 64.33
N MET A 517 78.79 29.28 63.53
CA MET A 517 78.22 28.98 62.21
C MET A 517 76.82 28.36 62.32
N ARG A 518 76.58 27.51 63.33
CA ARG A 518 75.26 26.93 63.62
C ARG A 518 74.27 27.99 64.09
N ALA A 519 74.66 28.86 65.02
CA ALA A 519 73.80 29.96 65.48
C ALA A 519 73.46 30.95 64.35
N TYR A 520 74.43 31.26 63.48
CA TYR A 520 74.16 32.06 62.28
C TYR A 520 73.20 31.35 61.33
N PHE A 521 73.37 30.04 61.14
CA PHE A 521 72.49 29.23 60.30
C PHE A 521 71.06 29.19 60.83
N ASP A 522 70.88 28.99 62.14
CA ASP A 522 69.56 28.99 62.78
C ASP A 522 68.87 30.36 62.66
N TRP A 523 69.62 31.45 62.84
CA TRP A 523 69.13 32.81 62.59
C TRP A 523 68.76 33.02 61.12
N TRP A 524 69.60 32.58 60.19
CA TRP A 524 69.39 32.74 58.76
C TRP A 524 68.13 32.01 58.28
N ILE A 525 67.86 30.81 58.78
CA ILE A 525 66.62 30.08 58.50
C ILE A 525 65.40 30.83 59.05
N ALA A 526 65.48 31.34 60.27
CA ALA A 526 64.38 32.06 60.91
C ALA A 526 64.07 33.39 60.21
N ASP A 527 65.09 34.13 59.76
CA ASP A 527 64.95 35.40 59.04
C ASP A 527 64.33 35.19 57.65
N ASP A 528 64.79 34.19 56.91
CA ASP A 528 64.28 33.87 55.56
C ASP A 528 62.96 33.06 55.59
N TYR A 529 62.48 32.61 56.75
CA TYR A 529 61.30 31.74 56.89
C TYR A 529 60.07 32.28 56.14
N GLY A 530 59.76 33.56 56.31
CA GLY A 530 58.58 34.17 55.68
C GLY A 530 58.66 34.15 54.14
N VAL A 531 59.84 34.44 53.59
CA VAL A 531 60.08 34.44 52.13
C VAL A 531 60.03 33.02 51.59
N ASN A 532 60.70 32.08 52.26
CA ASN A 532 60.76 30.67 51.86
C ASN A 532 59.39 29.98 51.94
N ARG A 533 58.62 30.24 53.01
CA ARG A 533 57.24 29.78 53.16
C ARG A 533 56.37 30.28 52.02
N TRP A 534 56.43 31.57 51.70
CA TRP A 534 55.63 32.15 50.62
C TRP A 534 56.00 31.53 49.26
N ALA A 535 57.29 31.29 49.00
CA ALA A 535 57.74 30.64 47.78
C ALA A 535 57.17 29.22 47.62
N ALA A 536 57.20 28.41 48.69
CA ALA A 536 56.61 27.07 48.69
C ALA A 536 55.08 27.10 48.53
N GLN A 537 54.39 28.03 49.20
CA GLN A 537 52.94 28.21 49.05
C GLN A 537 52.57 28.68 47.63
N LYS A 538 53.38 29.51 47.00
CA LYS A 538 53.17 29.94 45.61
C LYS A 538 53.30 28.76 44.64
N GLN A 539 54.35 27.95 44.77
CA GLN A 539 54.52 26.74 43.95
C GLN A 539 53.36 25.76 44.15
N LEU A 540 52.87 25.60 45.39
CA LEU A 540 51.70 24.77 45.66
C LEU A 540 50.44 25.30 44.97
N ARG A 541 50.20 26.62 44.97
CA ARG A 541 49.05 27.22 44.27
C ARG A 541 49.14 27.06 42.74
N GLU A 542 50.34 27.16 42.17
CA GLU A 542 50.55 26.90 40.75
C GLU A 542 50.23 25.42 40.42
N LEU A 543 50.71 24.49 41.25
CA LEU A 543 50.37 23.07 41.14
C LEU A 543 48.87 22.80 41.34
N ASP A 544 48.20 23.49 42.28
CA ASP A 544 46.76 23.40 42.49
C ASP A 544 45.99 23.74 41.22
N SER A 545 46.34 24.85 40.56
CA SER A 545 45.70 25.28 39.30
C SER A 545 45.89 24.25 38.18
N GLU A 546 47.08 23.69 38.02
CA GLU A 546 47.33 22.68 36.99
C GLU A 546 46.63 21.35 37.31
N MET A 547 46.57 20.95 38.59
CA MET A 547 45.85 19.75 39.02
C MET A 547 44.33 19.89 38.89
N GLU A 548 43.78 21.09 39.10
CA GLU A 548 42.37 21.37 38.86
C GLU A 548 42.03 21.22 37.36
N ARG A 549 42.86 21.79 36.48
CA ARG A 549 42.72 21.61 35.02
C ARG A 549 42.79 20.13 34.63
N PHE A 550 43.73 19.39 35.18
CA PHE A 550 43.86 17.96 34.96
C PHE A 550 42.60 17.19 35.37
N GLN A 551 42.03 17.47 36.55
CA GLN A 551 40.81 16.82 37.02
C GLN A 551 39.59 17.14 36.15
N VAL A 552 39.43 18.41 35.75
CA VAL A 552 38.34 18.86 34.85
C VAL A 552 38.43 18.15 33.48
N GLN A 553 39.63 17.92 32.95
CA GLN A 553 39.81 17.19 31.69
C GLN A 553 39.63 15.67 31.83
N ARG A 554 39.98 15.11 33.00
CA ARG A 554 39.84 13.68 33.28
C ARG A 554 38.39 13.22 33.46
N GLN A 555 37.57 14.04 34.11
CA GLN A 555 36.16 13.69 34.40
C GLN A 555 35.34 13.27 33.15
N PRO A 556 35.35 14.01 32.03
CA PRO A 556 34.66 13.61 30.80
C PRO A 556 35.15 12.26 30.26
N VAL A 557 36.46 11.98 30.36
CA VAL A 557 37.04 10.72 29.87
C VAL A 557 36.51 9.55 30.71
N GLU A 558 36.54 9.67 32.03
CA GLU A 558 35.98 8.64 32.93
C GLU A 558 34.48 8.46 32.74
N ALA A 559 33.73 9.56 32.58
CA ALA A 559 32.30 9.52 32.30
C ALA A 559 31.99 8.80 30.99
N LEU A 560 32.72 9.09 29.90
CA LEU A 560 32.55 8.41 28.61
C LEU A 560 32.91 6.92 28.66
N MET A 561 33.90 6.54 29.47
CA MET A 561 34.27 5.14 29.67
C MET A 561 33.24 4.38 30.53
N ALA A 562 32.52 5.07 31.42
CA ALA A 562 31.48 4.48 32.26
C ALA A 562 30.10 4.44 31.57
N ASP A 563 29.80 5.41 30.71
CA ASP A 563 28.48 5.53 30.06
C ASP A 563 28.31 4.55 28.89
N ASP A 564 27.29 3.70 28.99
CA ASP A 564 26.85 2.77 27.93
C ASP A 564 25.37 2.97 27.55
N SER A 565 24.74 4.04 28.06
CA SER A 565 23.31 4.28 27.93
C SER A 565 22.82 4.31 26.47
N ARG A 566 23.58 4.92 25.56
CA ARG A 566 23.26 4.99 24.13
C ARG A 566 23.31 3.63 23.45
N HIS A 567 24.28 2.79 23.80
CA HIS A 567 24.40 1.44 23.24
C HIS A 567 23.25 0.56 23.73
N ALA A 568 22.99 0.59 25.04
CA ALA A 568 21.86 -0.11 25.66
C ALA A 568 20.51 0.34 25.07
N GLU A 569 20.33 1.62 24.79
CA GLU A 569 19.13 2.14 24.14
C GLU A 569 18.95 1.59 22.72
N LEU A 570 20.01 1.61 21.90
CA LEU A 570 19.96 1.02 20.56
C LEU A 570 19.65 -0.48 20.60
N ALA A 571 20.26 -1.22 21.52
CA ALA A 571 19.98 -2.63 21.73
C ALA A 571 18.52 -2.89 22.11
N ARG A 572 17.96 -2.08 23.04
CA ARG A 572 16.54 -2.16 23.43
C ARG A 572 15.60 -1.88 22.25
N ARG A 573 15.89 -0.84 21.46
CA ARG A 573 15.09 -0.49 20.28
C ARG A 573 15.10 -1.61 19.24
N ILE A 574 16.27 -2.17 18.92
CA ILE A 574 16.38 -3.30 18.00
C ILE A 574 15.57 -4.51 18.50
N ALA A 575 15.72 -4.88 19.76
CA ALA A 575 14.96 -5.99 20.34
C ALA A 575 13.45 -5.74 20.44
N ALA A 576 13.01 -4.47 20.54
CA ALA A 576 11.60 -4.10 20.46
C ALA A 576 11.07 -4.23 19.02
N SER A 577 11.78 -3.67 18.04
CA SER A 577 11.41 -3.75 16.63
C SER A 577 11.42 -5.18 16.08
N GLU A 578 12.34 -6.05 16.55
CA GLU A 578 12.33 -7.48 16.20
C GLU A 578 11.04 -8.17 16.66
N ARG A 579 10.59 -7.89 17.88
CA ARG A 579 9.33 -8.45 18.41
C ARG A 579 8.11 -7.90 17.69
N GLU A 580 8.10 -6.61 17.42
CA GLU A 580 7.01 -5.96 16.68
C GLU A 580 6.89 -6.52 15.25
N LEU A 581 8.00 -6.63 14.51
CA LEU A 581 7.99 -7.22 13.17
C LEU A 581 7.65 -8.72 13.18
N ALA A 582 7.96 -9.45 14.25
CA ALA A 582 7.52 -10.84 14.39
C ALA A 582 5.99 -10.93 14.58
N ASN A 583 5.41 -10.04 15.39
CA ASN A 583 3.96 -9.97 15.58
C ASN A 583 3.24 -9.57 14.28
N LEU A 584 3.70 -8.51 13.61
CA LEU A 584 3.17 -8.09 12.31
C LEU A 584 3.29 -9.21 11.27
N GLY A 585 4.39 -9.96 11.27
CA GLY A 585 4.56 -11.11 10.39
C GLY A 585 3.51 -12.20 10.62
N ALA A 586 3.11 -12.44 11.88
CA ALA A 586 2.03 -13.38 12.20
C ALA A 586 0.66 -12.83 11.78
N GLU A 587 0.38 -11.55 12.02
CA GLU A 587 -0.87 -10.90 11.60
C GLU A 587 -1.05 -10.92 10.08
N VAL A 588 0.01 -10.61 9.32
CA VAL A 588 0.01 -10.68 7.86
C VAL A 588 -0.20 -12.12 7.39
N ALA A 589 0.42 -13.12 8.04
CA ALA A 589 0.22 -14.52 7.67
C ALA A 589 -1.24 -14.98 7.88
N ASP A 590 -1.89 -14.54 8.96
CA ASP A 590 -3.29 -14.82 9.24
C ASP A 590 -4.22 -14.11 8.23
N ALA A 591 -3.98 -12.82 7.96
CA ALA A 591 -4.71 -12.04 6.97
C ALA A 591 -4.60 -12.67 5.57
N LEU A 592 -3.39 -13.06 5.18
CA LEU A 592 -3.11 -13.72 3.91
C LEU A 592 -3.83 -15.08 3.82
N GLY A 593 -3.87 -15.86 4.90
CA GLY A 593 -4.68 -17.07 4.99
C GLY A 593 -6.19 -16.81 4.79
N ASN A 594 -6.72 -15.69 5.30
CA ASN A 594 -8.11 -15.29 5.11
C ASN A 594 -8.39 -14.83 3.68
N ALA A 595 -7.55 -13.96 3.12
CA ALA A 595 -7.68 -13.45 1.75
C ALA A 595 -7.65 -14.60 0.72
N ARG A 596 -6.71 -15.55 0.87
CA ARG A 596 -6.64 -16.78 0.07
C ARG A 596 -7.95 -17.56 0.06
N ARG A 597 -8.51 -17.81 1.25
CA ARG A 597 -9.79 -18.53 1.39
C ARG A 597 -10.96 -17.73 0.82
N ALA A 598 -10.97 -16.40 0.95
CA ALA A 598 -12.01 -15.56 0.38
C ALA A 598 -11.99 -15.63 -1.16
N LEU A 599 -10.81 -15.47 -1.77
CA LEU A 599 -10.64 -15.52 -3.21
C LEU A 599 -11.04 -16.89 -3.80
N VAL A 600 -10.52 -17.98 -3.21
CA VAL A 600 -10.87 -19.35 -3.64
C VAL A 600 -12.36 -19.63 -3.51
N ARG A 601 -13.02 -19.16 -2.44
CA ARG A 601 -14.47 -19.33 -2.26
C ARG A 601 -15.29 -18.61 -3.33
N GLN A 602 -14.87 -17.44 -3.81
CA GLN A 602 -15.59 -16.75 -4.88
C GLN A 602 -15.59 -17.58 -6.18
N VAL A 603 -14.44 -18.17 -6.53
CA VAL A 603 -14.33 -19.04 -7.71
C VAL A 603 -15.11 -20.35 -7.50
N ASP A 604 -15.02 -20.96 -6.31
CA ASP A 604 -15.78 -22.17 -6.01
C ASP A 604 -17.30 -21.93 -6.11
N ASN A 605 -17.80 -20.80 -5.61
CA ASN A 605 -19.20 -20.43 -5.72
C ASN A 605 -19.65 -20.28 -7.19
N MET A 606 -18.81 -19.69 -8.05
CA MET A 606 -19.08 -19.60 -9.48
C MET A 606 -19.12 -20.98 -10.14
N LEU A 607 -18.13 -21.83 -9.87
CA LEU A 607 -18.08 -23.19 -10.41
C LEU A 607 -19.28 -24.02 -9.93
N ALA A 608 -19.70 -23.84 -8.67
CA ALA A 608 -20.89 -24.48 -8.12
C ALA A 608 -22.18 -24.02 -8.82
N ALA A 609 -22.34 -22.72 -9.07
CA ALA A 609 -23.48 -22.17 -9.80
C ALA A 609 -23.54 -22.70 -11.24
N GLN A 610 -22.38 -22.75 -11.92
CA GLN A 610 -22.27 -23.33 -13.27
C GLN A 610 -22.65 -24.82 -13.25
N GLN A 611 -22.19 -25.58 -12.25
CA GLN A 611 -22.52 -26.99 -12.11
C GLN A 611 -24.02 -27.22 -11.86
N GLU A 612 -24.68 -26.35 -11.08
CA GLU A 612 -26.12 -26.38 -10.86
C GLU A 612 -26.90 -26.17 -12.16
N GLU A 613 -26.48 -25.19 -12.98
CA GLU A 613 -27.10 -24.94 -14.28
C GLU A 613 -26.97 -26.13 -15.24
N LEU A 614 -25.76 -26.71 -15.34
CA LEU A 614 -25.50 -27.89 -16.18
C LEU A 614 -26.29 -29.11 -15.71
N ASN A 615 -26.47 -29.29 -14.41
CA ASN A 615 -27.33 -30.34 -13.85
C ASN A 615 -28.79 -30.16 -14.28
N GLY A 616 -29.28 -28.92 -14.32
CA GLY A 616 -30.60 -28.58 -14.86
C GLY A 616 -30.76 -29.06 -16.30
N TYR A 617 -29.81 -28.73 -17.18
CA TYR A 617 -29.83 -29.18 -18.58
C TYR A 617 -29.66 -30.69 -18.74
N LEU A 618 -28.85 -31.33 -17.90
CA LEU A 618 -28.69 -32.79 -17.88
C LEU A 618 -30.02 -33.50 -17.57
N VAL A 619 -30.70 -33.07 -16.50
CA VAL A 619 -32.00 -33.64 -16.10
C VAL A 619 -33.04 -33.41 -17.19
N ALA A 620 -33.12 -32.20 -17.73
CA ALA A 620 -34.04 -31.87 -18.82
C ALA A 620 -33.78 -32.71 -20.07
N SER A 621 -32.51 -32.91 -20.44
CA SER A 621 -32.11 -33.72 -21.61
C SER A 621 -32.47 -35.19 -21.42
N ARG A 622 -32.17 -35.78 -20.26
CA ARG A 622 -32.51 -37.18 -19.94
C ARG A 622 -34.02 -37.42 -19.90
N HIS A 623 -34.78 -36.46 -19.37
CA HIS A 623 -36.24 -36.53 -19.37
C HIS A 623 -36.82 -36.48 -20.80
N ALA A 624 -36.33 -35.56 -21.65
CA ALA A 624 -36.74 -35.49 -23.04
C ALA A 624 -36.36 -36.75 -23.84
N GLN A 625 -35.16 -37.30 -23.60
CA GLN A 625 -34.70 -38.56 -24.16
C GLN A 625 -35.66 -39.72 -23.84
N ALA A 626 -36.01 -39.91 -22.56
CA ALA A 626 -36.92 -40.97 -22.13
C ALA A 626 -38.31 -40.82 -22.78
N ARG A 627 -38.85 -39.61 -22.77
CA ARG A 627 -40.16 -39.31 -23.38
C ARG A 627 -40.19 -39.59 -24.88
N LEU A 628 -39.15 -39.20 -25.62
CA LEU A 628 -39.06 -39.44 -27.07
C LEU A 628 -38.80 -40.91 -27.40
N ALA A 629 -38.02 -41.62 -26.59
CA ALA A 629 -37.83 -43.05 -26.75
C ALA A 629 -39.16 -43.82 -26.60
N ASP A 630 -39.94 -43.50 -25.57
CA ASP A 630 -41.28 -44.06 -25.36
C ASP A 630 -42.23 -43.75 -26.53
N GLN A 631 -42.22 -42.50 -27.01
CA GLN A 631 -43.03 -42.09 -28.16
C GLN A 631 -42.66 -42.88 -29.43
N LEU A 632 -41.37 -43.01 -29.72
CA LEU A 632 -40.88 -43.75 -30.89
C LEU A 632 -41.16 -45.26 -30.78
N PHE A 633 -41.06 -45.82 -29.58
CA PHE A 633 -41.39 -47.22 -29.31
C PHE A 633 -42.89 -47.50 -29.47
N ARG A 634 -43.76 -46.63 -28.97
CA ARG A 634 -45.22 -46.77 -29.19
C ARG A 634 -45.58 -46.62 -30.67
N ALA A 635 -44.95 -45.67 -31.37
CA ALA A 635 -45.17 -45.46 -32.78
C ALA A 635 -44.76 -46.69 -33.63
N SER A 636 -43.65 -47.36 -33.28
CA SER A 636 -43.22 -48.57 -33.96
C SER A 636 -44.15 -49.76 -33.68
N GLN A 637 -44.71 -49.88 -32.47
CA GLN A 637 -45.73 -50.88 -32.16
C GLN A 637 -47.04 -50.65 -32.92
N SER A 638 -47.52 -49.41 -33.01
CA SER A 638 -48.75 -49.09 -33.77
C SER A 638 -48.60 -49.30 -35.27
N ALA A 639 -47.40 -49.09 -35.82
CA ALA A 639 -47.12 -49.34 -37.23
C ALA A 639 -47.10 -50.85 -37.56
N GLY A 640 -46.63 -51.69 -36.62
CA GLY A 640 -46.62 -53.15 -36.78
C GLY A 640 -47.99 -53.82 -36.68
N VAL A 641 -48.99 -53.17 -36.08
CA VAL A 641 -50.38 -53.70 -35.95
C VAL A 641 -51.27 -53.24 -37.11
N ALA A 642 -50.84 -52.27 -37.93
CA ALA A 642 -51.58 -51.81 -39.11
C ALA A 642 -51.16 -52.50 -40.41
N ASP A 643 -50.07 -53.27 -40.40
CA ASP A 643 -49.53 -54.07 -41.52
C ASP A 643 -49.81 -55.59 -41.36
N GLU A 644 -50.53 -55.99 -40.31
CA GLU A 644 -51.24 -57.29 -40.18
C GLU A 644 -52.72 -57.11 -40.50
#